data_AF-A0A087UY12-F1
#
_entry.id   AF-A0A087UY12-F1
#
_cell.length_a   1.000
_cell.length_b   1.000
_cell.length_c   1.000
_cell.angle_alpha   90.00
_cell.angle_beta   90.00
_cell.angle_gamma   90.00
#
_symmetry.space_group_name_H-M   'P 1'
#
loop_
_entity.id
_entity.type
_entity.pdbx_description
1 polymer ?
#
loop_
_entity_poly.entity_id
_entity_poly.type
_entity_poly.pdbx_seq_one_letter_code
_entity_poly.pdbx_strand_id
1 'polypeptide(L)'
;MGTSSSSLHELQDNKYLLQFSGKEAISPNDPFWNQLLSFTFVPPHSCADGRLLEDSIRPMLDALLSNNLLTGNVASLIKVFLLHSSELKAALQCENTVFIWQAYNSLFILRCILKYFIETLGEEGMIKQLEDVQQNKSDPSNVLEPAKLLESIINALFEIVVDISLDNNTYVITVEAIHTLVVLLSVQMFSSRPAYSSVVYSVVMQGKCSIHALLLVKILLYHYSSQSKCPHCVSALEGGSIIAGLASGLWNVLTFSYARGNSSKETSNGTILANHSLLLLLVLVNHCSNERDMKNPYRSALFSFKNISSSSNEATVDNIAAFKFDYEILFRTLCSTLKDDQTALLTYLLLHQNPSFRHHVVFSSEIYLLVVPLLKLLYNAPEKNSHLIYMSLIILLILSEEEYFDKQSHMIKLKNVTWYTERALSEITLGGLIVLILIRTIQYNMTRMHDKYLHTNCLAALANMSAHLQNLHPYVCQKFIGLLENMGKRYLRLIDQSRSDCQQSEDELLPSDLMQDLSVLDEVLRMLLEILNSCLTHQLRNNINLLYTILYKKDIFSMFRSNSNFQDIMQNIDSVLVFFSSHLESLEQNLSVLEVSEIIKSVSLQWSKEKMKKFPELKFKYVEEGQPEDFFIPYLWSVVFHASDIYWNSKNILIFNPYKPA
;
A
#
# COMPACT_ATOMS: atom_id res chain seq x y z
N MET A 1 -37.61 -19.61 -24.38
CA MET A 1 -36.29 -20.26 -24.51
C MET A 1 -35.30 -19.36 -23.79
N GLY A 2 -34.72 -19.83 -22.68
CA GLY A 2 -33.60 -19.20 -21.97
C GLY A 2 -33.76 -17.78 -21.43
N THR A 3 -34.84 -17.48 -20.69
CA THR A 3 -35.02 -16.17 -20.02
C THR A 3 -35.45 -16.38 -18.56
N SER A 4 -34.55 -16.87 -17.71
CA SER A 4 -34.76 -16.86 -16.25
C SER A 4 -33.86 -15.78 -15.67
N SER A 5 -34.40 -14.56 -15.57
CA SER A 5 -33.85 -13.52 -14.69
C SER A 5 -33.94 -14.04 -13.26
N SER A 6 -32.87 -14.67 -12.78
CA SER A 6 -32.86 -15.27 -11.45
C SER A 6 -32.65 -14.15 -10.45
N SER A 7 -33.71 -13.73 -9.75
CA SER A 7 -33.52 -12.90 -8.57
C SER A 7 -32.74 -13.70 -7.53
N LEU A 8 -32.02 -13.02 -6.62
CA LEU A 8 -31.17 -13.68 -5.63
C LEU A 8 -31.98 -14.66 -4.73
N HIS A 9 -33.28 -14.40 -4.57
CA HIS A 9 -34.22 -15.28 -3.86
C HIS A 9 -34.63 -16.54 -4.64
N GLU A 10 -34.51 -16.56 -5.97
CA GLU A 10 -34.89 -17.68 -6.83
C GLU A 10 -33.76 -18.69 -7.05
N LEU A 11 -32.53 -18.37 -6.61
CA LEU A 11 -31.37 -19.25 -6.80
C LEU A 11 -31.53 -20.60 -6.08
N GLN A 12 -32.17 -20.61 -4.91
CA GLN A 12 -32.37 -21.82 -4.11
C GLN A 12 -33.24 -22.87 -4.82
N ASP A 13 -34.22 -22.43 -5.60
CA ASP A 13 -35.15 -23.28 -6.32
C ASP A 13 -34.72 -23.55 -7.78
N ASN A 14 -33.54 -23.08 -8.17
CA ASN A 14 -33.05 -23.23 -9.54
C ASN A 14 -32.75 -24.70 -9.85
N LYS A 15 -33.53 -25.27 -10.78
CA LYS A 15 -33.45 -26.69 -11.17
C LYS A 15 -32.05 -27.10 -11.65
N TYR A 16 -31.34 -26.24 -12.37
CA TYR A 16 -30.02 -26.57 -12.90
C TYR A 16 -28.96 -26.57 -11.80
N LEU A 17 -29.01 -25.61 -10.88
CA LEU A 17 -28.10 -25.59 -9.72
C LEU A 17 -28.38 -26.77 -8.78
N LEU A 18 -29.64 -27.17 -8.60
CA LEU A 18 -30.02 -28.36 -7.82
C LEU A 18 -29.54 -29.66 -8.50
N GLN A 19 -29.62 -29.75 -9.83
CA GLN A 19 -29.07 -30.87 -10.57
C GLN A 19 -27.53 -30.93 -10.45
N PHE A 20 -26.85 -29.78 -10.56
CA PHE A 20 -25.39 -29.69 -10.42
C PHE A 20 -24.88 -30.13 -9.04
N SER A 21 -25.58 -29.74 -7.97
CA SER A 21 -25.28 -30.13 -6.57
C SER A 21 -25.84 -31.51 -6.18
N GLY A 22 -26.52 -32.19 -7.11
CA GLY A 22 -27.18 -33.47 -6.89
C GLY A 22 -26.23 -34.67 -6.79
N LYS A 23 -26.83 -35.86 -6.82
CA LYS A 23 -26.11 -37.15 -6.65
C LYS A 23 -25.69 -37.80 -7.97
N GLU A 24 -26.05 -37.20 -9.09
CA GLU A 24 -25.74 -37.71 -10.43
C GLU A 24 -24.52 -36.98 -11.00
N ALA A 25 -23.69 -37.74 -11.71
CA ALA A 25 -22.50 -37.21 -12.38
C ALA A 25 -22.90 -36.58 -13.72
N ILE A 26 -22.39 -35.38 -13.99
CA ILE A 26 -22.65 -34.63 -15.22
C ILE A 26 -21.39 -34.66 -16.09
N SER A 27 -21.51 -35.18 -17.31
CA SER A 27 -20.38 -35.22 -18.25
C SER A 27 -19.98 -33.81 -18.71
N PRO A 28 -18.69 -33.51 -18.93
CA PRO A 28 -18.25 -32.24 -19.53
C PRO A 28 -18.88 -31.95 -20.90
N ASN A 29 -19.31 -32.99 -21.63
CA ASN A 29 -19.91 -32.86 -22.96
C ASN A 29 -21.45 -32.79 -22.93
N ASP A 30 -22.06 -32.73 -21.74
CA ASP A 30 -23.51 -32.74 -21.59
C ASP A 30 -24.15 -31.39 -22.03
N PRO A 31 -25.24 -31.39 -22.81
CA PRO A 31 -25.95 -30.15 -23.18
C PRO A 31 -26.49 -29.36 -21.97
N PHE A 32 -26.55 -29.97 -20.78
CA PHE A 32 -26.82 -29.33 -19.51
C PHE A 32 -26.04 -28.02 -19.33
N TRP A 33 -24.75 -27.98 -19.69
CA TRP A 33 -23.90 -26.81 -19.49
C TRP A 33 -24.38 -25.58 -20.27
N ASN A 34 -24.96 -25.77 -21.46
CA ASN A 34 -25.52 -24.66 -22.24
C ASN A 34 -26.71 -24.01 -21.53
N GLN A 35 -27.51 -24.80 -20.80
CA GLN A 35 -28.64 -24.29 -20.03
C GLN A 35 -28.18 -23.66 -18.72
N LEU A 36 -27.27 -24.32 -17.99
CA LEU A 36 -26.76 -23.78 -16.74
C LEU A 36 -26.03 -22.46 -16.97
N LEU A 37 -25.16 -22.36 -17.98
CA LEU A 37 -24.28 -21.21 -18.21
C LEU A 37 -24.92 -20.07 -19.01
N SER A 38 -26.21 -20.14 -19.35
CA SER A 38 -26.94 -19.07 -20.05
C SER A 38 -27.72 -18.15 -19.10
N PHE A 39 -27.32 -18.06 -17.83
CA PHE A 39 -27.99 -17.21 -16.84
C PHE A 39 -27.59 -15.72 -16.98
N THR A 40 -28.55 -14.82 -16.80
CA THR A 40 -28.37 -13.35 -16.81
C THR A 40 -28.42 -12.77 -15.38
N PHE A 41 -27.64 -13.38 -14.49
CA PHE A 41 -27.56 -12.99 -13.08
C PHE A 41 -26.71 -11.72 -12.96
N VAL A 42 -27.16 -10.82 -12.09
CA VAL A 42 -26.43 -9.61 -11.79
C VAL A 42 -25.49 -9.90 -10.61
N PRO A 43 -24.16 -9.91 -10.81
CA PRO A 43 -23.23 -10.24 -9.74
C PRO A 43 -23.28 -9.18 -8.63
N PRO A 44 -22.96 -9.56 -7.38
CA PRO A 44 -23.10 -8.71 -6.20
C PRO A 44 -22.31 -7.40 -6.34
N HIS A 45 -22.90 -6.29 -5.87
CA HIS A 45 -22.39 -4.93 -6.07
C HIS A 45 -21.63 -4.36 -4.87
N SER A 46 -21.71 -5.06 -3.74
CA SER A 46 -21.11 -4.68 -2.48
C SER A 46 -20.81 -5.93 -1.67
N CYS A 47 -19.97 -5.76 -0.65
CA CYS A 47 -19.74 -6.80 0.36
C CYS A 47 -21.07 -7.29 1.00
N ALA A 48 -22.07 -6.41 1.13
CA ALA A 48 -23.41 -6.80 1.61
C ALA A 48 -24.16 -7.70 0.62
N ASP A 49 -24.12 -7.37 -0.67
CA ASP A 49 -24.74 -8.20 -1.72
C ASP A 49 -24.00 -9.53 -1.87
N GLY A 50 -22.67 -9.52 -1.70
CA GLY A 50 -21.85 -10.73 -1.71
C GLY A 50 -22.24 -11.68 -0.58
N ARG A 51 -22.48 -11.14 0.62
CA ARG A 51 -23.01 -11.91 1.74
C ARG A 51 -24.39 -12.50 1.43
N LEU A 52 -25.30 -11.72 0.86
CA LEU A 52 -26.63 -12.21 0.49
C LEU A 52 -26.53 -13.34 -0.54
N LEU A 53 -25.68 -13.17 -1.57
CA LEU A 53 -25.42 -14.22 -2.55
C LEU A 53 -24.96 -15.50 -1.86
N GLU A 54 -23.95 -15.42 -1.00
CA GLU A 54 -23.45 -16.59 -0.28
C GLU A 54 -24.52 -17.26 0.56
N ASP A 55 -25.30 -16.50 1.32
CA ASP A 55 -26.41 -17.05 2.12
C ASP A 55 -27.47 -17.73 1.22
N SER A 56 -27.71 -17.21 0.01
CA SER A 56 -28.66 -17.78 -0.94
C SER A 56 -28.19 -19.11 -1.56
N ILE A 57 -26.91 -19.22 -1.93
CA ILE A 57 -26.36 -20.42 -2.60
C ILE A 57 -25.86 -21.48 -1.62
N ARG A 58 -25.73 -21.16 -0.33
CA ARG A 58 -25.17 -22.03 0.71
C ARG A 58 -25.79 -23.43 0.77
N PRO A 59 -27.12 -23.62 0.73
CA PRO A 59 -27.71 -24.97 0.76
C PRO A 59 -27.23 -25.85 -0.41
N MET A 60 -27.00 -25.25 -1.57
CA MET A 60 -26.54 -25.93 -2.78
C MET A 60 -25.06 -26.29 -2.67
N LEU A 61 -24.26 -25.40 -2.10
CA LEU A 61 -22.84 -25.63 -1.85
C LEU A 61 -22.62 -26.71 -0.78
N ASP A 62 -23.44 -26.75 0.28
CA ASP A 62 -23.42 -27.82 1.30
C ASP A 62 -23.76 -29.20 0.68
N ALA A 63 -24.77 -29.24 -0.20
CA ALA A 63 -25.14 -30.45 -0.95
C ALA A 63 -24.03 -30.88 -1.91
N LEU A 64 -23.45 -29.93 -2.67
CA LEU A 64 -22.34 -30.17 -3.58
C LEU A 64 -21.12 -30.71 -2.83
N LEU A 65 -20.76 -30.10 -1.70
CA LEU A 65 -19.64 -30.54 -0.84
C LEU A 65 -19.76 -32.01 -0.44
N SER A 66 -20.98 -32.45 -0.14
CA SER A 66 -21.29 -33.82 0.29
C SER A 66 -21.26 -34.83 -0.86
N ASN A 67 -21.67 -34.41 -2.07
CA ASN A 67 -21.85 -35.31 -3.22
C ASN A 67 -20.66 -35.30 -4.19
N ASN A 68 -19.87 -34.23 -4.24
CA ASN A 68 -18.89 -34.00 -5.32
C ASN A 68 -17.75 -35.03 -5.37
N LEU A 69 -17.32 -35.57 -4.22
CA LEU A 69 -16.35 -36.69 -4.19
C LEU A 69 -16.90 -38.00 -4.79
N LEU A 70 -18.19 -38.08 -5.06
CA LEU A 70 -18.82 -39.20 -5.77
C LEU A 70 -19.12 -38.84 -7.23
N THR A 71 -19.61 -37.63 -7.47
CA THR A 71 -20.08 -37.20 -8.80
C THR A 71 -18.98 -36.66 -9.69
N GLY A 72 -18.00 -35.93 -9.16
CA GLY A 72 -16.97 -35.24 -9.95
C GLY A 72 -17.49 -34.02 -10.74
N ASN A 73 -18.61 -33.43 -10.31
CA ASN A 73 -19.28 -32.35 -11.03
C ASN A 73 -18.43 -31.07 -11.09
N VAL A 74 -17.63 -30.77 -10.04
CA VAL A 74 -16.72 -29.62 -10.03
C VAL A 74 -15.59 -29.81 -11.05
N ALA A 75 -14.97 -30.99 -11.12
CA ALA A 75 -13.97 -31.30 -12.15
C ALA A 75 -14.56 -31.17 -13.56
N SER A 76 -15.81 -31.57 -13.75
CA SER A 76 -16.52 -31.43 -15.03
C SER A 76 -16.77 -29.97 -15.39
N LEU A 77 -17.22 -29.13 -14.44
CA LEU A 77 -17.35 -27.68 -14.65
C LEU A 77 -16.00 -27.03 -15.01
N ILE A 78 -14.91 -27.43 -14.36
CA ILE A 78 -13.56 -26.93 -14.66
C ILE A 78 -13.18 -27.27 -16.09
N LYS A 79 -13.41 -28.49 -16.55
CA LYS A 79 -13.14 -28.90 -17.93
C LYS A 79 -13.94 -28.07 -18.95
N VAL A 80 -15.20 -27.79 -18.65
CA VAL A 80 -16.05 -26.92 -19.49
C VAL A 80 -15.51 -25.49 -19.53
N PHE A 81 -15.11 -24.95 -18.38
CA PHE A 81 -14.45 -23.64 -18.32
C PHE A 81 -13.16 -23.61 -19.15
N LEU A 82 -12.29 -24.63 -19.00
CA LEU A 82 -11.02 -24.72 -19.74
C LEU A 82 -11.24 -24.81 -21.26
N LEU A 83 -12.28 -25.53 -21.69
CA LEU A 83 -12.67 -25.59 -23.11
C LEU A 83 -13.05 -24.18 -23.60
N HIS A 84 -14.00 -23.53 -22.93
CA HIS A 84 -14.46 -22.20 -23.32
C HIS A 84 -13.34 -21.16 -23.24
N SER A 85 -12.44 -21.24 -22.25
CA SER A 85 -11.32 -20.31 -22.10
C SER A 85 -10.32 -20.43 -23.26
N SER A 86 -10.05 -21.65 -23.72
CA SER A 86 -9.15 -21.89 -24.86
C SER A 86 -9.68 -21.30 -26.17
N GLU A 87 -11.01 -21.17 -26.29
CA GLU A 87 -11.69 -20.63 -27.48
C GLU A 87 -11.91 -19.12 -27.42
N LEU A 88 -11.64 -18.46 -26.28
CA LEU A 88 -11.90 -17.01 -26.11
C LEU A 88 -11.22 -16.14 -27.17
N LYS A 89 -9.96 -16.45 -27.52
CA LYS A 89 -9.22 -15.72 -28.56
C LYS A 89 -9.92 -15.81 -29.92
N ALA A 90 -10.42 -17.00 -30.27
CA ALA A 90 -11.16 -17.21 -31.51
C ALA A 90 -12.55 -16.56 -31.46
N ALA A 91 -13.24 -16.65 -30.33
CA ALA A 91 -14.54 -16.02 -30.11
C ALA A 91 -14.49 -14.49 -30.28
N LEU A 92 -13.40 -13.85 -29.86
CA LEU A 92 -13.18 -12.42 -30.06
C LEU A 92 -13.02 -12.04 -31.52
N GLN A 93 -12.29 -12.84 -32.30
CA GLN A 93 -12.13 -12.63 -33.74
C GLN A 93 -13.45 -12.79 -34.50
N CYS A 94 -14.35 -13.62 -33.98
CA CYS A 94 -15.67 -13.87 -34.57
C CYS A 94 -16.80 -13.03 -33.94
N GLU A 95 -16.49 -12.09 -33.04
CA GLU A 95 -17.46 -11.27 -32.28
C GLU A 95 -18.55 -12.09 -31.57
N ASN A 96 -18.23 -13.33 -31.15
CA ASN A 96 -19.20 -14.23 -30.55
C ASN A 96 -19.34 -13.99 -29.04
N THR A 97 -20.24 -13.09 -28.68
CA THR A 97 -20.50 -12.68 -27.29
C THR A 97 -21.03 -13.80 -26.41
N VAL A 98 -21.66 -14.83 -26.99
CA VAL A 98 -22.25 -15.94 -26.23
C VAL A 98 -21.17 -16.81 -25.58
N PHE A 99 -20.08 -17.10 -26.28
CA PHE A 99 -18.97 -17.89 -25.71
C PHE A 99 -18.24 -17.13 -24.59
N ILE A 100 -17.99 -15.84 -24.78
CA ILE A 100 -17.39 -14.97 -23.75
C ILE A 100 -18.26 -14.97 -22.49
N TRP A 101 -19.57 -14.88 -22.69
CA TRP A 101 -20.53 -14.88 -21.60
C TRP A 101 -20.63 -16.23 -20.87
N GLN A 102 -20.64 -17.35 -21.59
CA GLN A 102 -20.63 -18.68 -20.97
C GLN A 102 -19.31 -18.97 -20.23
N ALA A 103 -18.17 -18.50 -20.75
CA ALA A 103 -16.88 -18.57 -20.08
C ALA A 103 -16.86 -17.74 -18.79
N TYR A 104 -17.44 -16.53 -18.82
CA TYR A 104 -17.61 -15.70 -17.63
C TYR A 104 -18.51 -16.39 -16.59
N ASN A 105 -19.67 -16.89 -17.00
CA ASN A 105 -20.64 -17.52 -16.12
C ASN A 105 -20.09 -18.79 -15.45
N SER A 106 -19.33 -19.61 -16.18
CA SER A 106 -18.69 -20.80 -15.61
C SER A 106 -17.61 -20.42 -14.60
N LEU A 107 -16.83 -19.39 -14.90
CA LEU A 107 -15.81 -18.87 -14.00
C LEU A 107 -16.42 -18.26 -12.73
N PHE A 108 -17.52 -17.53 -12.84
CA PHE A 108 -18.23 -16.95 -11.70
C PHE A 108 -18.75 -18.02 -10.73
N ILE A 109 -19.39 -19.07 -11.28
CA ILE A 109 -19.82 -20.23 -10.48
C ILE A 109 -18.60 -20.88 -9.81
N LEU A 110 -17.53 -21.10 -10.58
CA LEU A 110 -16.30 -21.72 -10.08
C LEU A 110 -15.67 -20.92 -8.94
N ARG A 111 -15.60 -19.58 -9.04
CA ARG A 111 -15.11 -18.71 -7.96
C ARG A 111 -15.92 -18.89 -6.68
N CYS A 112 -17.25 -18.92 -6.78
CA CYS A 112 -18.13 -19.10 -5.61
C CYS A 112 -17.88 -20.46 -4.92
N ILE A 113 -17.73 -21.53 -5.71
CA ILE A 113 -17.45 -22.88 -5.20
C ILE A 113 -16.07 -22.93 -4.54
N LEU A 114 -15.03 -22.44 -5.22
CA LEU A 114 -13.65 -22.47 -4.72
C LEU A 114 -13.52 -21.67 -3.43
N LYS A 115 -14.13 -20.48 -3.36
CA LYS A 115 -14.15 -19.67 -2.14
C LYS A 115 -14.78 -20.44 -0.98
N TYR A 116 -15.96 -21.02 -1.19
CA TYR A 116 -16.63 -21.79 -0.15
C TYR A 116 -15.79 -23.00 0.29
N PHE A 117 -15.18 -23.75 -0.64
CA PHE A 117 -14.30 -24.87 -0.26
C PHE A 117 -13.08 -24.42 0.55
N ILE A 118 -12.44 -23.31 0.18
CA ILE A 118 -11.30 -22.76 0.92
C ILE A 118 -11.74 -22.36 2.34
N GLU A 119 -12.86 -21.64 2.47
CA GLU A 119 -13.35 -21.17 3.78
C GLU A 119 -13.84 -22.29 4.70
N THR A 120 -14.29 -23.41 4.14
CA THR A 120 -14.93 -24.49 4.90
C THR A 120 -13.99 -25.67 5.17
N LEU A 121 -13.15 -26.01 4.19
CA LEU A 121 -12.26 -27.18 4.25
C LEU A 121 -10.76 -26.83 4.35
N GLY A 122 -10.37 -25.58 4.08
CA GLY A 122 -8.99 -25.20 3.87
C GLY A 122 -8.41 -25.74 2.55
N GLU A 123 -7.11 -25.52 2.35
CA GLU A 123 -6.43 -25.84 1.08
C GLU A 123 -6.47 -27.34 0.74
N GLU A 124 -6.05 -28.21 1.67
CA GLU A 124 -5.96 -29.65 1.41
C GLU A 124 -7.32 -30.27 1.06
N GLY A 125 -8.38 -29.81 1.72
CA GLY A 125 -9.73 -30.28 1.44
C GLY A 125 -10.29 -29.73 0.13
N MET A 126 -10.02 -28.47 -0.21
CA MET A 126 -10.37 -27.90 -1.51
C MET A 126 -9.71 -28.69 -2.65
N ILE A 127 -8.42 -29.00 -2.55
CA ILE A 127 -7.69 -29.76 -3.59
C ILE A 127 -8.31 -31.15 -3.78
N LYS A 128 -8.71 -31.83 -2.70
CA LYS A 128 -9.42 -33.13 -2.81
C LYS A 128 -10.74 -33.02 -3.58
N GLN A 129 -11.46 -31.92 -3.42
CA GLN A 129 -12.71 -31.69 -4.16
C GLN A 129 -12.51 -31.43 -5.67
N LEU A 130 -11.28 -31.25 -6.13
CA LEU A 130 -10.95 -31.11 -7.56
C LEU A 130 -10.67 -32.46 -8.24
N GLU A 131 -10.78 -33.58 -7.53
CA GLU A 131 -10.54 -34.90 -8.11
C GLU A 131 -11.54 -35.26 -9.22
N ASP A 132 -11.01 -35.71 -10.36
CA ASP A 132 -11.83 -36.22 -11.46
C ASP A 132 -12.18 -37.70 -11.25
N VAL A 133 -13.16 -37.91 -10.38
CA VAL A 133 -13.64 -39.24 -9.97
C VAL A 133 -14.14 -40.06 -11.17
N GLN A 134 -14.73 -39.43 -12.19
CA GLN A 134 -15.29 -40.14 -13.35
C GLN A 134 -14.19 -40.57 -14.31
N GLN A 135 -13.27 -39.67 -14.65
CA GLN A 135 -12.14 -40.00 -15.50
C GLN A 135 -11.29 -41.10 -14.85
N ASN A 136 -10.97 -40.96 -13.56
CA ASN A 136 -10.12 -41.91 -12.83
C ASN A 136 -10.77 -43.30 -12.73
N LYS A 137 -12.10 -43.40 -12.69
CA LYS A 137 -12.84 -44.68 -12.78
C LYS A 137 -12.80 -45.27 -14.19
N SER A 138 -12.92 -44.43 -15.22
CA SER A 138 -12.99 -44.86 -16.62
C SER A 138 -11.64 -45.22 -17.22
N ASP A 139 -10.56 -44.53 -16.83
CA ASP A 139 -9.19 -44.75 -17.29
C ASP A 139 -8.20 -44.69 -16.10
N PRO A 140 -8.03 -45.81 -15.37
CA PRO A 140 -7.14 -45.88 -14.22
C PRO A 140 -5.65 -45.74 -14.58
N SER A 141 -5.30 -45.81 -15.87
CA SER A 141 -3.92 -45.72 -16.32
C SER A 141 -3.42 -44.28 -16.48
N ASN A 142 -4.34 -43.33 -16.60
CA ASN A 142 -4.07 -41.90 -16.80
C ASN A 142 -4.83 -41.04 -15.77
N VAL A 143 -4.57 -41.32 -14.49
CA VAL A 143 -5.18 -40.60 -13.36
C VAL A 143 -4.77 -39.13 -13.40
N LEU A 144 -5.76 -38.24 -13.49
CA LEU A 144 -5.53 -36.80 -13.43
C LEU A 144 -5.41 -36.37 -11.98
N GLU A 145 -4.20 -36.01 -11.57
CA GLU A 145 -3.97 -35.47 -10.22
C GLU A 145 -4.70 -34.13 -10.03
N PRO A 146 -5.40 -33.94 -8.89
CA PRO A 146 -6.12 -32.69 -8.62
C PRO A 146 -5.24 -31.44 -8.69
N ALA A 147 -3.97 -31.55 -8.29
CA ALA A 147 -2.98 -30.47 -8.38
C ALA A 147 -2.68 -30.05 -9.84
N LYS A 148 -2.70 -30.99 -10.80
CA LYS A 148 -2.51 -30.68 -12.23
C LYS A 148 -3.74 -29.99 -12.81
N LEU A 149 -4.94 -30.35 -12.34
CA LEU A 149 -6.17 -29.65 -12.72
C LEU A 149 -6.16 -28.21 -12.16
N LEU A 150 -5.72 -28.03 -10.91
CA LEU A 150 -5.51 -26.72 -10.31
C LEU A 150 -4.49 -25.86 -11.09
N GLU A 151 -3.35 -26.44 -11.48
CA GLU A 151 -2.37 -25.77 -12.36
C GLU A 151 -3.01 -25.34 -13.68
N SER A 152 -3.85 -26.19 -14.28
CA SER A 152 -4.54 -25.87 -15.53
C SER A 152 -5.51 -24.71 -15.38
N ILE A 153 -6.26 -24.64 -14.26
CA ILE A 153 -7.15 -23.51 -13.94
C ILE A 153 -6.34 -22.23 -13.81
N ILE A 154 -5.30 -22.23 -12.96
CA ILE A 154 -4.49 -21.04 -12.71
C ILE A 154 -3.82 -20.55 -13.98
N ASN A 155 -3.31 -21.46 -14.81
CA ASN A 155 -2.73 -21.11 -16.10
C ASN A 155 -3.77 -20.46 -17.04
N ALA A 156 -4.98 -21.01 -17.13
CA ALA A 156 -6.05 -20.42 -17.94
C ALA A 156 -6.45 -19.01 -17.43
N LEU A 157 -6.47 -18.79 -16.11
CA LEU A 157 -6.72 -17.47 -15.53
C LEU A 157 -5.62 -16.47 -15.90
N PHE A 158 -4.36 -16.90 -15.89
CA PHE A 158 -3.25 -16.05 -16.33
C PHE A 158 -3.34 -15.74 -17.83
N GLU A 159 -3.65 -16.72 -18.67
CA GLU A 159 -3.85 -16.52 -20.11
C GLU A 159 -5.01 -15.54 -20.38
N ILE A 160 -6.10 -15.59 -19.61
CA ILE A 160 -7.20 -14.61 -19.71
C ILE A 160 -6.72 -13.20 -19.37
N VAL A 161 -5.91 -13.04 -18.32
CA VAL A 161 -5.40 -11.71 -17.95
C VAL A 161 -4.34 -11.21 -18.94
N VAL A 162 -3.54 -12.12 -19.48
CA VAL A 162 -2.32 -11.77 -20.22
C VAL A 162 -2.52 -11.70 -21.73
N ASP A 163 -3.25 -12.66 -22.31
CA ASP A 163 -3.32 -12.81 -23.76
C ASP A 163 -4.60 -12.23 -24.37
N ILE A 164 -5.63 -11.96 -23.56
CA ILE A 164 -6.88 -11.40 -24.04
C ILE A 164 -6.78 -9.87 -24.02
N SER A 165 -7.07 -9.25 -25.17
CA SER A 165 -7.13 -7.80 -25.28
C SER A 165 -8.30 -7.23 -24.47
N LEU A 166 -8.03 -6.19 -23.68
CA LEU A 166 -9.05 -5.51 -22.89
C LEU A 166 -9.94 -4.63 -23.79
N ASP A 167 -11.22 -4.97 -23.86
CA ASP A 167 -12.28 -4.19 -24.48
C ASP A 167 -13.55 -4.23 -23.61
N ASN A 168 -14.66 -3.67 -24.10
CA ASN A 168 -15.90 -3.60 -23.33
C ASN A 168 -16.52 -4.98 -23.03
N ASN A 169 -16.30 -5.96 -23.90
CA ASN A 169 -16.86 -7.31 -23.79
C ASN A 169 -15.97 -8.21 -22.91
N THR A 170 -14.65 -8.01 -22.96
CA THR A 170 -13.68 -8.81 -22.18
C THR A 170 -13.40 -8.25 -20.79
N TYR A 171 -13.73 -6.98 -20.52
CA TYR A 171 -13.50 -6.35 -19.22
C TYR A 171 -14.01 -7.20 -18.04
N VAL A 172 -15.22 -7.74 -18.17
CA VAL A 172 -15.89 -8.47 -17.09
C VAL A 172 -15.23 -9.80 -16.80
N ILE A 173 -14.88 -10.57 -17.83
CA ILE A 173 -14.17 -11.85 -17.65
C ILE A 173 -12.75 -11.63 -17.12
N THR A 174 -12.07 -10.54 -17.49
CA THR A 174 -10.76 -10.19 -16.92
C THR A 174 -10.86 -9.84 -15.43
N VAL A 175 -11.88 -9.07 -15.01
CA VAL A 175 -12.12 -8.78 -13.58
C VAL A 175 -12.41 -10.08 -12.81
N GLU A 176 -13.28 -10.94 -13.36
CA GLU A 176 -13.63 -12.22 -12.73
C GLU A 176 -12.42 -13.16 -12.61
N ALA A 177 -11.52 -13.18 -13.60
CA ALA A 177 -10.28 -13.93 -13.54
C ALA A 177 -9.38 -13.43 -12.41
N ILE A 178 -9.22 -12.12 -12.26
CA ILE A 178 -8.44 -11.51 -11.17
C ILE A 178 -9.09 -11.83 -9.81
N HIS A 179 -10.41 -11.72 -9.68
CA HIS A 179 -11.12 -12.10 -8.45
C HIS A 179 -10.90 -13.57 -8.09
N THR A 180 -10.97 -14.45 -9.09
CA THR A 180 -10.76 -15.89 -8.88
C THR A 180 -9.32 -16.18 -8.44
N LEU A 181 -8.32 -15.48 -9.00
CA LEU A 181 -6.93 -15.58 -8.55
C LEU A 181 -6.74 -15.09 -7.11
N VAL A 182 -7.36 -13.97 -6.74
CA VAL A 182 -7.34 -13.48 -5.35
C VAL A 182 -8.00 -14.49 -4.41
N VAL A 183 -9.11 -15.10 -4.81
CA VAL A 183 -9.78 -16.18 -4.05
C VAL A 183 -8.89 -17.39 -3.87
N LEU A 184 -8.24 -17.87 -4.93
CA LEU A 184 -7.31 -18.99 -4.83
C LEU A 184 -6.13 -18.69 -3.90
N LEU A 185 -5.55 -17.50 -4.00
CA LEU A 185 -4.45 -17.08 -3.13
C LEU A 185 -4.88 -16.83 -1.67
N SER A 186 -6.18 -16.61 -1.43
CA SER A 186 -6.72 -16.40 -0.08
C SER A 186 -6.59 -17.60 0.84
N VAL A 187 -6.13 -18.77 0.36
CA VAL A 187 -5.76 -19.92 1.21
C VAL A 187 -4.84 -19.51 2.37
N GLN A 188 -3.96 -18.51 2.17
CA GLN A 188 -3.11 -18.00 3.24
C GLN A 188 -3.91 -17.38 4.39
N MET A 189 -5.08 -16.80 4.13
CA MET A 189 -5.94 -16.20 5.17
C MET A 189 -6.49 -17.25 6.15
N PHE A 190 -6.60 -18.49 5.70
CA PHE A 190 -7.21 -19.61 6.43
C PHE A 190 -6.19 -20.68 6.84
N SER A 191 -4.89 -20.39 6.72
CA SER A 191 -3.81 -21.32 7.05
C SER A 191 -2.88 -20.72 8.11
N SER A 192 -2.44 -21.54 9.05
CA SER A 192 -1.32 -21.22 9.96
C SER A 192 0.04 -21.57 9.37
N ARG A 193 0.06 -22.28 8.24
CA ARG A 193 1.29 -22.68 7.55
C ARG A 193 1.83 -21.53 6.70
N PRO A 194 3.15 -21.42 6.55
CA PRO A 194 3.75 -20.42 5.67
C PRO A 194 3.44 -20.72 4.20
N ALA A 195 3.34 -19.67 3.40
CA ALA A 195 2.88 -19.74 2.00
C ALA A 195 3.74 -20.66 1.12
N TYR A 196 5.04 -20.82 1.39
CA TYR A 196 5.89 -21.70 0.61
C TYR A 196 5.52 -23.19 0.71
N SER A 197 4.77 -23.57 1.75
CA SER A 197 4.27 -24.93 1.93
C SER A 197 2.92 -25.18 1.26
N SER A 198 2.28 -24.13 0.75
CA SER A 198 1.00 -24.23 0.05
C SER A 198 1.20 -24.75 -1.38
N VAL A 199 0.35 -25.69 -1.77
CA VAL A 199 0.29 -26.22 -3.13
C VAL A 199 -0.16 -25.14 -4.11
N VAL A 200 -1.14 -24.31 -3.75
CA VAL A 200 -1.59 -23.18 -4.58
C VAL A 200 -0.43 -22.22 -4.86
N TYR A 201 0.31 -21.80 -3.83
CA TYR A 201 1.46 -20.92 -4.02
C TYR A 201 2.60 -21.61 -4.78
N SER A 202 2.87 -22.91 -4.52
CA SER A 202 3.85 -23.68 -5.29
C SER A 202 3.51 -23.70 -6.78
N VAL A 203 2.24 -23.91 -7.14
CA VAL A 203 1.77 -23.90 -8.52
C VAL A 203 1.93 -22.53 -9.17
N VAL A 204 1.60 -21.45 -8.44
CA VAL A 204 1.71 -20.07 -8.94
C VAL A 204 3.18 -19.65 -9.11
N MET A 205 4.06 -20.04 -8.19
CA MET A 205 5.47 -19.60 -8.16
C MET A 205 6.37 -20.41 -9.08
N GLN A 206 5.95 -21.62 -9.49
CA GLN A 206 6.76 -22.55 -10.28
C GLN A 206 6.07 -22.96 -11.59
N GLY A 207 6.68 -23.88 -12.34
CA GLY A 207 6.07 -24.52 -13.52
C GLY A 207 5.66 -23.54 -14.62
N LYS A 208 4.53 -23.82 -15.27
CA LYS A 208 4.02 -23.03 -16.41
C LYS A 208 3.59 -21.62 -16.02
N CYS A 209 3.09 -21.47 -14.80
CA CYS A 209 2.64 -20.19 -14.25
C CYS A 209 3.81 -19.20 -14.14
N SER A 210 5.00 -19.66 -13.74
CA SER A 210 6.19 -18.82 -13.61
C SER A 210 6.66 -18.17 -14.92
N ILE A 211 6.35 -18.80 -16.07
CA ILE A 211 6.70 -18.30 -17.41
C ILE A 211 5.97 -16.98 -17.69
N HIS A 212 4.73 -16.85 -17.20
CA HIS A 212 3.90 -15.67 -17.42
C HIS A 212 4.27 -14.50 -16.50
N ALA A 213 5.18 -14.67 -15.53
CA ALA A 213 5.40 -13.70 -14.46
C ALA A 213 5.73 -12.29 -14.93
N LEU A 214 6.65 -12.15 -15.90
CA LEU A 214 7.03 -10.83 -16.44
C LEU A 214 5.86 -10.13 -17.11
N LEU A 215 5.11 -10.86 -17.93
CA LEU A 215 4.02 -10.30 -18.71
C LEU A 215 2.79 -10.02 -17.82
N LEU A 216 2.50 -10.88 -16.86
CA LEU A 216 1.45 -10.68 -15.87
C LEU A 216 1.72 -9.44 -15.03
N VAL A 217 2.92 -9.27 -14.47
CA VAL A 217 3.27 -8.07 -13.69
C VAL A 217 3.15 -6.81 -14.54
N LYS A 218 3.63 -6.84 -15.79
CA LYS A 218 3.49 -5.72 -16.74
C LYS A 218 2.03 -5.34 -16.96
N ILE A 219 1.15 -6.33 -17.17
CA ILE A 219 -0.26 -6.08 -17.47
C ILE A 219 -1.03 -5.62 -16.23
N LEU A 220 -0.76 -6.18 -15.05
CA LEU A 220 -1.36 -5.71 -13.81
C LEU A 220 -0.97 -4.26 -13.49
N LEU A 221 0.32 -3.90 -13.70
CA LEU A 221 0.76 -2.50 -13.59
C LEU A 221 0.13 -1.60 -14.66
N TYR A 222 -0.08 -2.11 -15.87
CA TYR A 222 -0.76 -1.38 -16.93
C TYR A 222 -2.23 -1.10 -16.55
N HIS A 223 -2.97 -2.11 -16.10
CA HIS A 223 -4.34 -1.94 -15.62
C HIS A 223 -4.42 -0.94 -14.49
N TYR A 224 -3.52 -1.05 -13.51
CA TYR A 224 -3.39 -0.09 -12.41
C TYR A 224 -3.13 1.34 -12.93
N SER A 225 -2.15 1.51 -13.82
CA SER A 225 -1.75 2.83 -14.33
C SER A 225 -2.79 3.44 -15.29
N SER A 226 -3.58 2.60 -15.97
CA SER A 226 -4.60 3.06 -16.91
C SER A 226 -5.77 3.77 -16.23
N GLN A 227 -6.06 3.41 -14.97
CA GLN A 227 -7.23 3.89 -14.22
C GLN A 227 -8.51 3.85 -15.07
N SER A 228 -8.65 2.78 -15.88
CA SER A 228 -9.77 2.61 -16.79
C SER A 228 -11.07 2.49 -16.00
N LYS A 229 -12.03 3.35 -16.34
CA LYS A 229 -13.37 3.26 -15.77
C LYS A 229 -14.07 2.06 -16.37
N CYS A 230 -14.92 1.41 -15.59
CA CYS A 230 -15.75 0.32 -16.09
C CYS A 230 -16.58 0.82 -17.32
N PRO A 231 -16.50 0.15 -18.49
CA PRO A 231 -17.09 0.63 -19.73
C PRO A 231 -18.60 0.88 -19.71
N HIS A 232 -19.33 0.18 -18.83
CA HIS A 232 -20.79 0.25 -18.79
C HIS A 232 -21.35 0.92 -17.53
N CYS A 233 -20.64 1.88 -16.94
CA CYS A 233 -21.20 2.73 -15.89
C CYS A 233 -22.30 3.68 -16.43
N VAL A 234 -23.54 3.23 -16.59
CA VAL A 234 -24.68 4.15 -16.69
C VAL A 234 -24.91 4.77 -15.31
N SER A 235 -24.97 6.10 -15.29
CA SER A 235 -25.12 6.95 -14.11
C SER A 235 -26.30 6.53 -13.22
N ALA A 236 -25.98 6.27 -11.95
CA ALA A 236 -26.85 6.15 -10.80
C ALA A 236 -27.67 7.43 -10.53
N LEU A 237 -28.64 7.77 -11.38
CA LEU A 237 -29.60 8.85 -11.08
C LEU A 237 -30.78 8.39 -10.20
N GLU A 238 -30.91 7.08 -9.97
CA GLU A 238 -31.86 6.48 -9.03
C GLU A 238 -31.19 5.31 -8.30
N GLY A 239 -30.32 5.58 -7.32
CA GLY A 239 -29.89 4.58 -6.32
C GLY A 239 -29.28 3.25 -6.80
N GLY A 240 -28.99 3.08 -8.10
CA GLY A 240 -28.51 1.84 -8.70
C GLY A 240 -27.08 1.96 -9.24
N SER A 241 -26.24 0.97 -8.96
CA SER A 241 -24.78 1.02 -9.21
C SER A 241 -24.32 0.13 -10.38
N ILE A 242 -23.46 0.74 -11.20
CA ILE A 242 -22.24 0.29 -11.93
C ILE A 242 -22.28 -1.05 -12.71
N ILE A 243 -22.70 -2.17 -12.13
CA ILE A 243 -22.80 -3.45 -12.85
C ILE A 243 -24.14 -3.58 -13.59
N ALA A 244 -25.15 -2.80 -13.19
CA ALA A 244 -26.43 -2.73 -13.89
C ALA A 244 -26.28 -2.39 -15.39
N GLY A 245 -25.26 -1.60 -15.74
CA GLY A 245 -24.97 -1.32 -17.15
C GLY A 245 -24.22 -2.44 -17.88
N LEU A 246 -23.60 -3.39 -17.19
CA LEU A 246 -22.83 -4.49 -17.80
C LEU A 246 -23.75 -5.57 -18.37
N ALA A 247 -24.83 -5.92 -17.66
CA ALA A 247 -25.90 -6.73 -18.23
C ALA A 247 -26.74 -5.95 -19.26
N SER A 248 -26.89 -4.62 -19.07
CA SER A 248 -27.57 -3.77 -20.04
C SER A 248 -26.71 -3.45 -21.28
N GLY A 249 -25.39 -3.63 -21.24
CA GLY A 249 -24.46 -3.31 -22.32
C GLY A 249 -24.60 -4.28 -23.49
N LEU A 250 -24.77 -5.56 -23.16
CA LEU A 250 -25.18 -6.61 -24.09
C LEU A 250 -26.63 -6.42 -24.59
N TRP A 251 -27.44 -5.66 -23.84
CA TRP A 251 -28.86 -5.42 -24.15
C TRP A 251 -29.12 -4.14 -24.95
N ASN A 252 -28.30 -3.10 -24.80
CA ASN A 252 -28.39 -1.84 -25.57
C ASN A 252 -28.06 -2.03 -27.05
N VAL A 253 -27.35 -3.11 -27.42
CA VAL A 253 -27.15 -3.52 -28.82
C VAL A 253 -28.45 -4.08 -29.43
N LEU A 254 -29.44 -4.45 -28.60
CA LEU A 254 -30.75 -4.98 -29.03
C LEU A 254 -31.94 -4.05 -28.75
N THR A 255 -31.79 -2.99 -27.95
CA THR A 255 -32.84 -1.99 -27.71
C THR A 255 -32.33 -0.55 -27.87
N PHE A 256 -32.55 0.01 -29.06
CA PHE A 256 -32.29 1.40 -29.38
C PHE A 256 -33.29 2.34 -28.67
N SER A 257 -32.78 3.47 -28.16
CA SER A 257 -33.47 4.76 -27.95
C SER A 257 -34.08 5.09 -26.56
N TYR A 258 -33.85 6.35 -26.16
CA TYR A 258 -34.38 7.15 -25.02
C TYR A 258 -33.77 6.98 -23.62
N ALA A 259 -32.92 7.96 -23.22
CA ALA A 259 -33.28 9.03 -22.26
C ALA A 259 -32.02 9.76 -21.73
N ARG A 260 -32.21 11.00 -21.30
CA ARG A 260 -31.22 12.10 -21.17
C ARG A 260 -31.26 12.68 -19.75
N GLY A 261 -30.11 12.97 -19.13
CA GLY A 261 -29.95 14.12 -18.21
C GLY A 261 -29.39 13.94 -16.77
N ASN A 262 -28.17 14.50 -16.56
CA ASN A 262 -27.61 15.34 -15.45
C ASN A 262 -27.30 14.91 -13.97
N SER A 263 -25.99 15.10 -13.63
CA SER A 263 -25.29 15.72 -12.47
C SER A 263 -25.04 15.03 -11.09
N SER A 264 -23.78 14.54 -10.95
CA SER A 264 -22.72 14.67 -9.90
C SER A 264 -22.98 14.46 -8.38
N LYS A 265 -22.40 13.35 -7.86
CA LYS A 265 -21.70 13.23 -6.56
C LYS A 265 -20.50 12.27 -6.69
N GLU A 266 -19.34 12.69 -6.20
CA GLU A 266 -18.07 11.93 -6.27
C GLU A 266 -18.09 10.73 -5.30
N THR A 267 -18.13 9.52 -5.87
CA THR A 267 -17.85 8.26 -5.17
C THR A 267 -16.76 7.56 -5.97
N SER A 268 -15.63 7.26 -5.35
CA SER A 268 -14.42 6.73 -5.98
C SER A 268 -14.52 5.22 -6.30
N ASN A 269 -15.56 4.80 -7.02
CA ASN A 269 -15.80 3.39 -7.37
C ASN A 269 -15.74 3.15 -8.89
N GLY A 270 -15.02 3.98 -9.63
CA GLY A 270 -14.96 3.89 -11.10
C GLY A 270 -13.98 2.85 -11.66
N THR A 271 -12.92 2.50 -10.93
CA THR A 271 -11.72 1.82 -11.48
C THR A 271 -11.47 0.45 -10.86
N ILE A 272 -12.50 -0.40 -10.85
CA ILE A 272 -12.50 -1.75 -10.26
C ILE A 272 -11.29 -2.56 -10.73
N LEU A 273 -11.08 -2.67 -12.04
CA LEU A 273 -9.97 -3.45 -12.61
C LEU A 273 -8.60 -2.95 -12.14
N ALA A 274 -8.40 -1.63 -12.06
CA ALA A 274 -7.14 -1.04 -11.62
C ALA A 274 -6.83 -1.40 -10.16
N ASN A 275 -7.84 -1.28 -9.29
CA ASN A 275 -7.71 -1.61 -7.87
C ASN A 275 -7.43 -3.11 -7.66
N HIS A 276 -8.21 -3.98 -8.29
CA HIS A 276 -8.06 -5.43 -8.14
C HIS A 276 -6.75 -5.95 -8.75
N SER A 277 -6.31 -5.37 -9.86
CA SER A 277 -5.01 -5.70 -10.45
C SER A 277 -3.86 -5.35 -9.49
N LEU A 278 -3.97 -4.22 -8.79
CA LEU A 278 -3.01 -3.83 -7.77
C LEU A 278 -3.03 -4.78 -6.57
N LEU A 279 -4.20 -5.14 -6.05
CA LEU A 279 -4.31 -6.09 -4.94
C LEU A 279 -3.70 -7.44 -5.29
N LEU A 280 -4.02 -7.99 -6.48
CA LEU A 280 -3.44 -9.25 -6.95
C LEU A 280 -1.91 -9.13 -7.10
N LEU A 281 -1.41 -8.05 -7.68
CA LEU A 281 0.03 -7.81 -7.82
C LEU A 281 0.74 -7.80 -6.46
N LEU A 282 0.16 -7.12 -5.47
CA LEU A 282 0.73 -7.07 -4.13
C LEU A 282 0.73 -8.45 -3.45
N VAL A 283 -0.33 -9.26 -3.61
CA VAL A 283 -0.35 -10.65 -3.11
C VAL A 283 0.75 -11.48 -3.77
N LEU A 284 0.89 -11.40 -5.09
CA LEU A 284 1.89 -12.17 -5.84
C LEU A 284 3.34 -11.81 -5.45
N VAL A 285 3.63 -10.54 -5.17
CA VAL A 285 5.01 -10.06 -4.95
C VAL A 285 5.53 -10.25 -3.53
N ASN A 286 4.63 -10.38 -2.54
CA ASN A 286 5.02 -10.37 -1.13
C ASN A 286 5.04 -11.74 -0.46
N HIS A 287 4.46 -12.77 -1.08
CA HIS A 287 4.56 -14.14 -0.56
C HIS A 287 5.81 -14.85 -1.09
N CYS A 288 6.36 -15.79 -0.31
CA CYS A 288 7.51 -16.60 -0.70
C CYS A 288 8.76 -15.76 -1.04
N SER A 289 9.04 -14.70 -0.26
CA SER A 289 10.03 -13.70 -0.65
C SER A 289 11.48 -14.11 -0.37
N ASN A 290 11.74 -14.88 0.70
CA ASN A 290 13.10 -15.16 1.20
C ASN A 290 13.47 -16.65 1.30
N GLU A 291 12.79 -17.53 0.56
CA GLU A 291 13.04 -18.97 0.63
C GLU A 291 14.20 -19.41 -0.27
N ARG A 292 15.12 -20.23 0.27
CA ARG A 292 16.33 -20.67 -0.44
C ARG A 292 16.02 -21.53 -1.67
N ASP A 293 14.95 -22.31 -1.59
CA ASP A 293 14.59 -23.31 -2.60
C ASP A 293 13.49 -22.83 -3.57
N MET A 294 12.81 -21.71 -3.28
CA MET A 294 11.76 -21.16 -4.13
C MET A 294 11.89 -19.65 -4.29
N LYS A 295 12.33 -19.21 -5.47
CA LYS A 295 12.40 -17.78 -5.81
C LYS A 295 11.05 -17.29 -6.35
N ASN A 296 10.56 -16.17 -5.83
CA ASN A 296 9.36 -15.52 -6.35
C ASN A 296 9.64 -14.79 -7.69
N PRO A 297 9.10 -15.28 -8.83
CA PRO A 297 9.37 -14.70 -10.14
C PRO A 297 8.65 -13.35 -10.34
N TYR A 298 7.48 -13.15 -9.74
CA TYR A 298 6.72 -11.90 -9.83
C TYR A 298 7.40 -10.76 -9.08
N ARG A 299 7.98 -11.07 -7.91
CA ARG A 299 8.81 -10.13 -7.13
C ARG A 299 10.03 -9.68 -7.93
N SER A 300 10.72 -10.63 -8.56
CA SER A 300 11.86 -10.35 -9.42
C SER A 300 11.46 -9.50 -10.63
N ALA A 301 10.31 -9.78 -11.25
CA ALA A 301 9.76 -8.98 -12.34
C ALA A 301 9.45 -7.53 -11.92
N LEU A 302 8.80 -7.32 -10.77
CA LEU A 302 8.44 -5.98 -10.27
C LEU A 302 9.67 -5.12 -9.93
N PHE A 303 10.76 -5.72 -9.45
CA PHE A 303 11.93 -4.94 -9.04
C PHE A 303 13.00 -4.79 -10.12
N SER A 304 12.84 -5.45 -11.26
CA SER A 304 13.78 -5.39 -12.39
C SER A 304 13.28 -4.60 -13.61
N PHE A 305 12.00 -4.21 -13.68
CA PHE A 305 11.47 -3.49 -14.85
C PHE A 305 12.17 -2.15 -15.08
N LYS A 306 12.23 -1.74 -16.35
CA LYS A 306 12.95 -0.54 -16.82
C LYS A 306 12.02 0.46 -17.49
N ASN A 307 12.47 1.71 -17.62
CA ASN A 307 11.68 2.74 -18.29
C ASN A 307 11.58 2.47 -19.81
N ILE A 308 10.48 2.84 -20.46
CA ILE A 308 10.33 2.71 -21.93
C ILE A 308 11.42 3.53 -22.64
N SER A 309 11.78 4.69 -22.10
CA SER A 309 12.78 5.59 -22.67
C SER A 309 14.24 5.17 -22.43
N SER A 310 14.51 4.12 -21.63
CA SER A 310 15.86 3.59 -21.50
C SER A 310 16.23 2.78 -22.75
N SER A 311 16.71 3.48 -23.77
CA SER A 311 17.37 2.90 -24.94
C SER A 311 18.84 2.65 -24.63
N SER A 312 19.14 1.63 -23.82
CA SER A 312 20.50 1.10 -23.78
C SER A 312 20.71 0.23 -25.02
N ASN A 313 21.56 0.69 -25.95
CA ASN A 313 21.96 0.00 -27.18
C ASN A 313 22.83 -1.26 -26.94
N GLU A 314 23.03 -1.66 -25.68
CA GLU A 314 23.76 -2.87 -25.32
C GLU A 314 22.77 -3.92 -24.81
N ALA A 315 22.58 -4.99 -25.58
CA ALA A 315 21.83 -6.16 -25.15
C ALA A 315 22.65 -6.93 -24.08
N THR A 316 22.62 -6.47 -22.84
CA THR A 316 23.05 -7.28 -21.70
C THR A 316 22.00 -8.37 -21.42
N VAL A 317 22.41 -9.49 -20.84
CA VAL A 317 21.49 -10.58 -20.43
C VAL A 317 20.36 -10.04 -19.54
N ASP A 318 20.64 -9.03 -18.72
CA ASP A 318 19.68 -8.33 -17.87
C ASP A 318 18.63 -7.50 -18.64
N ASN A 319 18.92 -7.09 -19.88
CA ASN A 319 17.94 -6.40 -20.73
C ASN A 319 16.91 -7.35 -21.35
N ILE A 320 17.21 -8.66 -21.40
CA ILE A 320 16.29 -9.69 -21.92
C ILE A 320 15.33 -10.16 -20.81
N ALA A 321 15.77 -10.11 -19.55
CA ALA A 321 14.99 -10.60 -18.40
C ALA A 321 13.98 -9.59 -17.82
N ALA A 322 13.98 -8.32 -18.26
CA ALA A 322 13.15 -7.26 -17.68
C ALA A 322 12.18 -6.67 -18.72
N PHE A 323 10.93 -6.43 -18.33
CA PHE A 323 9.98 -5.71 -19.17
C PHE A 323 10.16 -4.19 -19.06
N LYS A 324 9.65 -3.45 -20.07
CA LYS A 324 9.64 -1.98 -20.07
C LYS A 324 8.26 -1.43 -19.70
N PHE A 325 8.26 -0.36 -18.91
CA PHE A 325 7.05 0.35 -18.46
C PHE A 325 7.28 1.86 -18.39
N ASP A 326 6.24 2.66 -18.60
CA ASP A 326 6.35 4.12 -18.53
C ASP A 326 6.42 4.58 -17.07
N TYR A 327 7.58 5.09 -16.66
CA TYR A 327 7.77 5.54 -15.29
C TYR A 327 6.94 6.77 -14.95
N GLU A 328 6.70 7.67 -15.90
CA GLU A 328 5.97 8.92 -15.65
C GLU A 328 4.49 8.62 -15.40
N ILE A 329 3.89 7.74 -16.23
CA ILE A 329 2.50 7.33 -16.03
C ILE A 329 2.33 6.61 -14.68
N LEU A 330 3.26 5.73 -14.32
CA LEU A 330 3.24 5.05 -13.02
C LEU A 330 3.35 6.05 -11.88
N PHE A 331 4.33 6.97 -11.94
CA PHE A 331 4.56 7.99 -10.91
C PHE A 331 3.33 8.88 -10.70
N ARG A 332 2.70 9.37 -11.77
CA ARG A 332 1.47 10.18 -11.70
C ARG A 332 0.32 9.41 -11.07
N THR A 333 0.15 8.14 -11.47
CA THR A 333 -0.89 7.27 -10.92
C THR A 333 -0.70 7.11 -9.42
N LEU A 334 0.50 6.71 -8.97
CA LEU A 334 0.84 6.57 -7.54
C LEU A 334 0.53 7.86 -6.76
N CYS A 335 0.90 9.03 -7.29
CA CYS A 335 0.60 10.30 -6.63
C CYS A 335 -0.90 10.55 -6.49
N SER A 336 -1.71 10.21 -7.50
CA SER A 336 -3.16 10.44 -7.52
C SER A 336 -3.95 9.51 -6.58
N THR A 337 -3.45 8.30 -6.33
CA THR A 337 -4.13 7.24 -5.56
C THR A 337 -3.46 6.95 -4.22
N LEU A 338 -2.47 7.76 -3.80
CA LEU A 338 -1.67 7.56 -2.57
C LEU A 338 -2.48 7.52 -1.27
N LYS A 339 -3.73 8.01 -1.31
CA LYS A 339 -4.67 7.95 -0.18
C LYS A 339 -5.11 6.51 0.16
N ASP A 340 -4.92 5.57 -0.77
CA ASP A 340 -5.35 4.19 -0.64
C ASP A 340 -4.17 3.32 -0.13
N ASP A 341 -4.43 2.42 0.83
CA ASP A 341 -3.40 1.61 1.52
C ASP A 341 -2.55 0.78 0.55
N GLN A 342 -3.20 0.18 -0.45
CA GLN A 342 -2.56 -0.60 -1.51
C GLN A 342 -1.59 0.24 -2.37
N THR A 343 -1.91 1.51 -2.62
CA THR A 343 -1.03 2.41 -3.39
C THR A 343 0.19 2.80 -2.59
N ALA A 344 0.01 3.13 -1.30
CA ALA A 344 1.12 3.43 -0.41
C ALA A 344 2.08 2.23 -0.32
N LEU A 345 1.53 1.01 -0.26
CA LEU A 345 2.32 -0.22 -0.24
C LEU A 345 3.13 -0.42 -1.52
N LEU A 346 2.54 -0.23 -2.69
CA LEU A 346 3.27 -0.33 -3.95
C LEU A 346 4.36 0.74 -4.06
N THR A 347 4.05 1.97 -3.63
CA THR A 347 5.00 3.09 -3.64
C THR A 347 6.22 2.76 -2.78
N TYR A 348 5.98 2.26 -1.57
CA TYR A 348 7.02 1.76 -0.67
C TYR A 348 7.88 0.69 -1.34
N LEU A 349 7.27 -0.38 -1.87
CA LEU A 349 7.99 -1.50 -2.47
C LEU A 349 8.87 -1.04 -3.64
N LEU A 350 8.35 -0.17 -4.51
CA LEU A 350 9.08 0.32 -5.67
C LEU A 350 10.24 1.23 -5.28
N LEU A 351 10.06 2.14 -4.32
CA LEU A 351 11.14 3.03 -3.86
C LEU A 351 12.23 2.25 -3.11
N HIS A 352 11.84 1.26 -2.31
CA HIS A 352 12.79 0.46 -1.54
C HIS A 352 13.60 -0.48 -2.45
N GLN A 353 12.93 -1.24 -3.33
CA GLN A 353 13.52 -2.39 -4.03
C GLN A 353 13.80 -2.17 -5.53
N ASN A 354 13.22 -1.15 -6.18
CA ASN A 354 13.55 -0.81 -7.58
C ASN A 354 14.40 0.47 -7.66
N PRO A 355 15.75 0.35 -7.73
CA PRO A 355 16.63 1.52 -7.71
C PRO A 355 16.46 2.42 -8.93
N SER A 356 16.13 1.86 -10.10
CA SER A 356 15.92 2.64 -11.32
C SER A 356 14.67 3.50 -11.22
N PHE A 357 13.58 2.96 -10.68
CA PHE A 357 12.36 3.73 -10.43
C PHE A 357 12.56 4.76 -9.32
N ARG A 358 13.23 4.40 -8.21
CA ARG A 358 13.60 5.36 -7.15
C ARG A 358 14.37 6.54 -7.73
N HIS A 359 15.39 6.28 -8.56
CA HIS A 359 16.17 7.33 -9.20
C HIS A 359 15.27 8.26 -10.04
N HIS A 360 14.34 7.72 -10.83
CA HIS A 360 13.42 8.56 -11.59
C HIS A 360 12.53 9.45 -10.70
N VAL A 361 12.01 8.90 -9.59
CA VAL A 361 11.18 9.66 -8.64
C VAL A 361 11.97 10.78 -7.98
N VAL A 362 13.17 10.48 -7.45
CA VAL A 362 14.02 11.44 -6.73
C VAL A 362 14.45 12.60 -7.63
N PHE A 363 14.71 12.34 -8.91
CA PHE A 363 15.10 13.37 -9.88
C PHE A 363 13.90 14.04 -10.59
N SER A 364 12.66 13.70 -10.22
CA SER A 364 11.46 14.31 -10.79
C SER A 364 11.31 15.76 -10.33
N SER A 365 11.05 16.68 -11.26
CA SER A 365 10.72 18.08 -10.95
C SER A 365 9.39 18.23 -10.21
N GLU A 366 8.54 17.19 -10.24
CA GLU A 366 7.20 17.16 -9.65
C GLU A 366 7.11 16.26 -8.42
N ILE A 367 8.22 16.01 -7.73
CA ILE A 367 8.28 15.24 -6.48
C ILE A 367 7.30 15.75 -5.39
N TYR A 368 6.92 17.04 -5.44
CA TYR A 368 5.92 17.61 -4.54
C TYR A 368 4.53 16.96 -4.69
N LEU A 369 4.21 16.37 -5.85
CA LEU A 369 2.96 15.62 -6.06
C LEU A 369 2.90 14.34 -5.23
N LEU A 370 4.05 13.76 -4.89
CA LEU A 370 4.15 12.62 -3.98
C LEU A 370 4.21 13.09 -2.53
N VAL A 371 5.09 14.05 -2.24
CA VAL A 371 5.39 14.45 -0.85
C VAL A 371 4.22 15.18 -0.20
N VAL A 372 3.53 16.10 -0.89
CA VAL A 372 2.44 16.88 -0.27
C VAL A 372 1.30 15.99 0.22
N PRO A 373 0.80 15.00 -0.56
CA PRO A 373 -0.16 14.02 -0.05
C PRO A 373 0.34 13.23 1.17
N LEU A 374 1.61 12.79 1.21
CA LEU A 374 2.19 12.11 2.37
C LEU A 374 2.14 12.99 3.62
N LEU A 375 2.53 14.27 3.48
CA LEU A 375 2.47 15.23 4.57
C LEU A 375 1.04 15.48 5.05
N LYS A 376 0.07 15.48 4.14
CA LYS A 376 -1.35 15.59 4.48
C LYS A 376 -1.87 14.35 5.22
N LEU A 377 -1.39 13.15 4.87
CA LEU A 377 -1.71 11.91 5.61
C LEU A 377 -1.15 11.96 7.03
N LEU A 378 0.12 12.35 7.20
CA LEU A 378 0.75 12.51 8.51
C LEU A 378 0.09 13.61 9.35
N TYR A 379 -0.33 14.71 8.73
CA TYR A 379 -1.06 15.77 9.43
C TYR A 379 -2.39 15.30 10.03
N ASN A 380 -3.09 14.43 9.30
CA ASN A 380 -4.37 13.83 9.73
C ASN A 380 -4.18 12.49 10.42
N ALA A 381 -2.97 12.16 10.90
CA ALA A 381 -2.64 10.91 11.58
C ALA A 381 -3.66 10.50 12.68
N PRO A 382 -4.20 11.41 13.52
CA PRO A 382 -5.17 11.02 14.55
C PRO A 382 -6.47 10.39 14.01
N GLU A 383 -6.80 10.64 12.74
CA GLU A 383 -8.06 10.21 12.10
C GLU A 383 -7.85 9.09 11.07
N LYS A 384 -6.60 8.61 10.91
CA LYS A 384 -6.21 7.67 9.84
C LYS A 384 -5.74 6.33 10.39
N ASN A 385 -5.72 5.33 9.51
CA ASN A 385 -5.17 4.01 9.79
C ASN A 385 -3.68 4.13 10.15
N SER A 386 -3.25 3.47 11.23
CA SER A 386 -1.85 3.46 11.70
C SER A 386 -0.90 2.97 10.62
N HIS A 387 -1.28 1.95 9.84
CA HIS A 387 -0.45 1.41 8.77
C HIS A 387 -0.14 2.43 7.68
N LEU A 388 -1.13 3.22 7.24
CA LEU A 388 -0.95 4.25 6.23
C LEU A 388 0.01 5.36 6.71
N ILE A 389 -0.05 5.68 8.00
CA ILE A 389 0.84 6.66 8.65
C ILE A 389 2.28 6.14 8.64
N TYR A 390 2.50 4.88 9.03
CA TYR A 390 3.83 4.27 8.98
C TYR A 390 4.38 4.18 7.55
N MET A 391 3.57 3.70 6.59
CA MET A 391 3.98 3.65 5.19
C MET A 391 4.34 5.03 4.66
N SER A 392 3.57 6.05 5.00
CA SER A 392 3.87 7.43 4.59
C SER A 392 5.20 7.93 5.17
N LEU A 393 5.47 7.60 6.43
CA LEU A 393 6.70 7.98 7.11
C LEU A 393 7.93 7.23 6.57
N ILE A 394 7.79 5.93 6.28
CA ILE A 394 8.84 5.11 5.66
C ILE A 394 9.18 5.64 4.27
N ILE A 395 8.18 5.98 3.45
CA ILE A 395 8.40 6.59 2.13
C ILE A 395 9.18 7.90 2.27
N LEU A 396 8.80 8.77 3.21
CA LEU A 396 9.55 10.01 3.46
C LEU A 396 10.98 9.75 3.95
N LEU A 397 11.19 8.73 4.79
CA LEU A 397 12.51 8.34 5.26
C LEU A 397 13.39 7.89 4.09
N ILE A 398 12.89 6.97 3.24
CA ILE A 398 13.62 6.50 2.04
C ILE A 398 13.99 7.67 1.11
N LEU A 399 13.08 8.62 0.90
CA LEU A 399 13.36 9.81 0.08
C LEU A 399 14.43 10.70 0.72
N SER A 400 14.41 10.87 2.05
CA SER A 400 15.40 11.68 2.77
C SER A 400 16.81 11.09 2.75
N GLU A 401 17.00 9.82 2.38
CA GLU A 401 18.35 9.24 2.26
C GLU A 401 19.16 9.86 1.11
N GLU A 402 18.48 10.52 0.15
CA GLU A 402 19.07 11.01 -1.08
C GLU A 402 19.35 12.52 -1.00
N GLU A 403 20.62 12.91 -0.99
CA GLU A 403 21.05 14.31 -0.86
C GLU A 403 20.43 15.25 -1.92
N TYR A 404 20.15 14.74 -3.13
CA TYR A 404 19.50 15.54 -4.17
C TYR A 404 18.07 15.94 -3.77
N PHE A 405 17.30 15.00 -3.21
CA PHE A 405 15.95 15.25 -2.72
C PHE A 405 15.96 16.36 -1.66
N ASP A 406 16.88 16.29 -0.70
CA ASP A 406 16.98 17.27 0.38
C ASP A 406 17.19 18.68 -0.18
N LYS A 407 18.18 18.85 -1.07
CA LYS A 407 18.44 20.16 -1.72
C LYS A 407 17.25 20.64 -2.55
N GLN A 408 16.67 19.76 -3.37
CA GLN A 408 15.55 20.11 -4.25
C GLN A 408 14.31 20.52 -3.44
N SER A 409 14.03 19.85 -2.32
CA SER A 409 12.87 20.13 -1.48
C SER A 409 12.86 21.59 -0.96
N HIS A 410 14.02 22.17 -0.70
CA HIS A 410 14.15 23.57 -0.26
C HIS A 410 14.03 24.59 -1.40
N MET A 411 14.13 24.16 -2.66
CA MET A 411 13.96 25.02 -3.84
C MET A 411 12.49 25.09 -4.29
N ILE A 412 11.70 24.05 -4.02
CA ILE A 412 10.29 24.01 -4.39
C ILE A 412 9.46 24.88 -3.45
N LYS A 413 8.84 25.93 -3.98
CA LYS A 413 7.97 26.85 -3.24
C LYS A 413 6.50 26.47 -3.42
N LEU A 414 5.84 26.17 -2.32
CA LEU A 414 4.40 25.91 -2.25
C LEU A 414 3.66 27.21 -1.89
N LYS A 415 2.58 27.49 -2.63
CA LYS A 415 1.71 28.64 -2.38
C LYS A 415 0.39 28.16 -1.78
N ASN A 416 -0.09 28.85 -0.76
CA ASN A 416 -1.40 28.66 -0.13
C ASN A 416 -1.69 27.21 0.27
N VAL A 417 -1.02 26.71 1.31
CA VAL A 417 -1.28 25.38 1.87
C VAL A 417 -2.59 25.42 2.69
N THR A 418 -3.72 25.13 2.04
CA THR A 418 -5.07 25.31 2.62
C THR A 418 -5.48 24.27 3.66
N TRP A 419 -4.89 23.08 3.61
CA TRP A 419 -5.25 21.97 4.52
C TRP A 419 -4.57 22.07 5.90
N TYR A 420 -3.57 22.93 6.06
CA TYR A 420 -2.91 23.17 7.33
C TYR A 420 -3.67 24.25 8.11
N THR A 421 -4.27 23.89 9.26
CA THR A 421 -5.28 24.75 9.91
C THR A 421 -4.73 25.57 11.08
N GLU A 422 -3.54 25.28 11.62
CA GLU A 422 -3.02 26.03 12.78
C GLU A 422 -2.53 27.44 12.44
N ARG A 423 -2.14 27.69 11.18
CA ARG A 423 -1.67 29.00 10.71
C ARG A 423 -1.83 29.10 9.21
N ALA A 424 -2.24 30.26 8.71
CA ALA A 424 -2.21 30.52 7.26
C ALA A 424 -0.77 30.49 6.74
N LEU A 425 -0.48 29.56 5.83
CA LEU A 425 0.81 29.41 5.15
C LEU A 425 0.68 29.89 3.70
N SER A 426 0.96 31.19 3.47
CA SER A 426 0.88 31.80 2.14
C SER A 426 1.98 31.31 1.21
N GLU A 427 3.22 31.22 1.69
CA GLU A 427 4.36 30.69 0.95
C GLU A 427 5.30 29.93 1.90
N ILE A 428 5.62 28.69 1.55
CA ILE A 428 6.55 27.84 2.30
C ILE A 428 7.29 26.92 1.33
N THR A 429 8.55 26.59 1.61
CA THR A 429 9.28 25.58 0.83
C THR A 429 8.76 24.18 1.16
N LEU A 430 8.84 23.24 0.21
CA LEU A 430 8.47 21.85 0.47
C LEU A 430 9.28 21.28 1.66
N GLY A 431 10.59 21.51 1.69
CA GLY A 431 11.46 21.13 2.82
C GLY A 431 11.03 21.76 4.14
N GLY A 432 10.65 23.04 4.14
CA GLY A 432 10.11 23.70 5.34
C GLY A 432 8.78 23.09 5.81
N LEU A 433 7.92 22.65 4.89
CA LEU A 433 6.67 21.96 5.21
C LEU A 433 6.94 20.55 5.75
N ILE A 434 7.90 19.80 5.20
CA ILE A 434 8.32 18.49 5.73
C ILE A 434 8.75 18.65 7.19
N VAL A 435 9.66 19.59 7.46
CA VAL A 435 10.16 19.85 8.83
C VAL A 435 9.01 20.22 9.77
N LEU A 436 8.09 21.08 9.33
CA LEU A 436 6.94 21.49 10.14
C LEU A 436 6.04 20.31 10.54
N ILE A 437 5.73 19.42 9.59
CA ILE A 437 4.87 18.27 9.83
C ILE A 437 5.59 17.24 10.70
N LEU A 438 6.87 16.94 10.45
CA LEU A 438 7.63 16.00 11.28
C LEU A 438 7.75 16.49 12.73
N ILE A 439 8.01 17.79 12.95
CA ILE A 439 8.02 18.39 14.30
C ILE A 439 6.66 18.24 14.98
N ARG A 440 5.57 18.51 14.26
CA ARG A 440 4.21 18.34 14.77
C ARG A 440 3.94 16.89 15.14
N THR A 441 4.34 15.94 14.30
CA THR A 441 4.16 14.51 14.52
C THR A 441 4.94 14.04 15.75
N ILE A 442 6.20 14.45 15.91
CA ILE A 442 7.01 14.17 17.12
C ILE A 442 6.32 14.75 18.36
N GLN A 443 5.86 16.01 18.31
CA GLN A 443 5.18 16.65 19.43
C GLN A 443 3.90 15.90 19.84
N TYR A 444 3.08 15.52 18.85
CA TYR A 444 1.84 14.77 19.09
C TYR A 444 2.14 13.40 19.70
N ASN A 445 3.11 12.68 19.12
CA ASN A 445 3.48 11.35 19.59
C ASN A 445 3.97 11.36 21.04
N MET A 446 4.90 12.26 21.37
CA MET A 446 5.46 12.36 22.72
C MET A 446 4.43 12.76 23.77
N THR A 447 3.34 13.43 23.39
CA THR A 447 2.31 13.88 24.34
C THR A 447 1.10 12.96 24.44
N ARG A 448 0.82 12.13 23.43
CA ARG A 448 -0.42 11.35 23.33
C ARG A 448 -0.22 9.86 23.08
N MET A 449 0.71 9.48 22.20
CA MET A 449 0.77 8.12 21.66
C MET A 449 1.91 7.29 22.27
N HIS A 450 3.03 7.92 22.63
CA HIS A 450 4.22 7.25 23.19
C HIS A 450 4.78 6.12 22.31
N ASP A 451 4.62 6.22 20.98
CA ASP A 451 5.10 5.21 20.03
C ASP A 451 6.57 5.43 19.68
N LYS A 452 7.44 4.47 20.02
CA LYS A 452 8.87 4.54 19.74
C LYS A 452 9.19 4.62 18.24
N TYR A 453 8.55 3.77 17.45
CA TYR A 453 8.84 3.64 16.02
C TYR A 453 8.52 4.93 15.26
N LEU A 454 7.41 5.60 15.62
CA LEU A 454 6.99 6.83 14.97
C LEU A 454 7.98 7.99 15.17
N HIS A 455 8.44 8.24 16.41
CA HIS A 455 9.40 9.34 16.63
C HIS A 455 10.79 9.02 16.08
N THR A 456 11.25 7.76 16.15
CA THR A 456 12.57 7.36 15.61
C THR A 456 12.63 7.62 14.11
N ASN A 457 11.60 7.22 13.35
CA ASN A 457 11.58 7.46 11.91
C ASN A 457 11.42 8.95 11.54
N CYS A 458 10.63 9.73 12.31
CA CYS A 458 10.55 11.18 12.11
C CYS A 458 11.89 11.88 12.34
N LEU A 459 12.61 11.49 13.40
CA LEU A 459 13.92 12.03 13.72
C LEU A 459 14.97 11.63 12.69
N ALA A 460 14.97 10.38 12.24
CA ALA A 460 15.86 9.89 11.19
C ALA A 460 15.67 10.71 9.89
N ALA A 461 14.43 10.94 9.47
CA ALA A 461 14.14 11.75 8.30
C ALA A 461 14.58 13.22 8.46
N LEU A 462 14.31 13.83 9.64
CA LEU A 462 14.79 15.19 9.93
C LEU A 462 16.32 15.29 9.96
N ALA A 463 16.98 14.26 10.49
CA ALA A 463 18.42 14.21 10.63
C ALA A 463 19.14 14.02 9.30
N ASN A 464 18.58 13.21 8.39
CA ASN A 464 19.07 13.12 7.03
C ASN A 464 19.06 14.48 6.32
N MET A 465 17.94 15.21 6.42
CA MET A 465 17.78 16.51 5.77
C MET A 465 18.59 17.64 6.42
N SER A 466 19.08 17.46 7.65
CA SER A 466 19.54 18.57 8.51
C SER A 466 20.71 19.37 7.93
N ALA A 467 21.59 18.70 7.16
CA ALA A 467 22.75 19.34 6.53
C ALA A 467 22.37 20.22 5.32
N HIS A 468 21.14 20.13 4.83
CA HIS A 468 20.64 20.84 3.65
C HIS A 468 19.41 21.70 3.92
N LEU A 469 18.93 21.75 5.15
CA LEU A 469 17.85 22.66 5.55
C LEU A 469 18.26 24.10 5.26
N GLN A 470 17.57 24.77 4.34
CA GLN A 470 17.86 26.16 3.95
C GLN A 470 16.57 26.98 3.87
N ASN A 471 16.69 28.29 4.09
CA ASN A 471 15.59 29.24 3.96
C ASN A 471 14.33 28.82 4.75
N LEU A 472 14.51 28.29 5.95
CA LEU A 472 13.40 27.86 6.79
C LEU A 472 12.46 29.03 7.09
N HIS A 473 11.16 28.77 6.95
CA HIS A 473 10.12 29.77 7.22
C HIS A 473 10.11 30.13 8.73
N PRO A 474 9.90 31.40 9.13
CA PRO A 474 9.99 31.82 10.53
C PRO A 474 9.13 30.99 11.49
N TYR A 475 7.93 30.61 11.06
CA TYR A 475 7.05 29.75 11.83
C TYR A 475 7.63 28.34 12.08
N VAL A 476 8.35 27.78 11.11
CA VAL A 476 8.98 26.46 11.22
C VAL A 476 10.11 26.53 12.26
N CYS A 477 10.94 27.58 12.21
CA CYS A 477 11.96 27.83 13.21
C CYS A 477 11.37 27.96 14.62
N GLN A 478 10.27 28.72 14.76
CA GLN A 478 9.56 28.86 16.04
C GLN A 478 9.03 27.52 16.57
N LYS A 479 8.47 26.68 15.70
CA LYS A 479 8.00 25.34 16.09
C LYS A 479 9.15 24.40 16.46
N PHE A 480 10.26 24.46 15.75
CA PHE A 480 11.44 23.65 16.05
C PHE A 480 12.05 23.98 17.41
N ILE A 481 12.31 25.27 17.65
CA ILE A 481 12.85 25.75 18.92
C ILE A 481 11.81 25.56 20.05
N GLY A 482 10.53 25.72 19.76
CA GLY A 482 9.44 25.44 20.70
C GLY A 482 9.33 23.97 21.10
N LEU A 483 9.62 23.03 20.19
CA LEU A 483 9.69 21.61 20.51
C LEU A 483 10.81 21.33 21.51
N LEU A 484 12.03 21.83 21.25
CA LEU A 484 13.17 21.73 22.17
C LEU A 484 12.84 22.29 23.56
N GLU A 485 12.22 23.48 23.61
CA GLU A 485 11.82 24.11 24.87
C GLU A 485 10.81 23.25 25.64
N ASN A 486 9.75 22.77 24.98
CA ASN A 486 8.71 21.97 25.61
C ASN A 486 9.24 20.63 26.12
N MET A 487 10.10 19.97 25.34
CA MET A 487 10.73 18.71 25.71
C MET A 487 11.75 18.89 26.82
N GLY A 488 12.57 19.94 26.77
CA GLY A 488 13.54 20.27 27.83
C GLY A 488 12.86 20.58 29.17
N LYS A 489 11.78 21.36 29.15
CA LYS A 489 10.96 21.62 30.36
C LYS A 489 10.30 20.36 30.91
N ARG A 490 9.91 19.41 30.05
CA ARG A 490 9.36 18.12 30.50
C ARG A 490 10.47 17.24 31.10
N TYR A 491 11.63 17.19 30.46
CA TYR A 491 12.79 16.46 30.91
C TYR A 491 13.24 16.89 32.31
N LEU A 492 13.40 18.20 32.53
CA LEU A 492 13.76 18.74 33.85
C LEU A 492 12.73 18.37 34.92
N ARG A 493 11.43 18.48 34.61
CA ARG A 493 10.36 18.08 35.53
C ARG A 493 10.45 16.61 35.93
N LEU A 494 10.77 15.71 34.99
CA LEU A 494 10.91 14.28 35.29
C LEU A 494 12.20 13.96 36.09
N ILE A 495 13.28 14.70 35.85
CA ILE A 495 14.50 14.59 36.67
C ILE A 495 14.25 15.06 38.12
N ASP A 496 13.54 16.17 38.29
CA ASP A 496 13.26 16.67 39.63
C ASP A 496 12.31 15.74 40.40
N GLN A 497 11.37 15.10 39.70
CA GLN A 497 10.54 14.03 40.24
C GLN A 497 11.37 12.81 40.66
N SER A 498 12.27 12.32 39.80
CA SER A 498 13.12 11.17 40.14
C SER A 498 14.05 11.45 41.32
N ARG A 499 14.55 12.70 41.47
CA ARG A 499 15.35 13.11 42.64
C ARG A 499 14.53 13.21 43.92
N SER A 500 13.26 13.60 43.83
CA SER A 500 12.38 13.76 44.98
C SER A 500 11.89 12.41 45.52
N ASP A 501 11.60 11.45 44.63
CA ASP A 501 11.17 10.09 45.00
C ASP A 501 12.31 9.28 45.61
N CYS A 502 13.55 9.40 45.09
CA CYS A 502 14.74 8.78 45.69
C CYS A 502 15.07 9.29 47.10
N GLN A 503 14.54 10.44 47.54
CA GLN A 503 14.72 10.94 48.90
C GLN A 503 13.67 10.42 49.90
N GLN A 504 12.61 9.75 49.43
CA GLN A 504 11.50 9.27 50.28
C GLN A 504 11.48 7.75 50.46
N SER A 505 12.20 6.97 49.65
CA SER A 505 12.22 5.50 49.73
C SER A 505 13.61 4.95 49.39
N GLU A 506 14.39 4.59 50.42
CA GLU A 506 15.75 4.04 50.25
C GLU A 506 15.79 2.62 49.64
N ASP A 507 14.66 1.91 49.50
CA ASP A 507 14.63 0.48 49.14
C ASP A 507 13.74 0.08 47.94
N GLU A 508 13.08 1.01 47.24
CA GLU A 508 12.31 0.68 46.03
C GLU A 508 12.98 1.23 44.77
N LEU A 509 13.35 0.31 43.87
CA LEU A 509 13.77 0.62 42.49
C LEU A 509 12.76 1.59 41.86
N LEU A 510 13.25 2.69 41.27
CA LEU A 510 12.44 3.62 40.48
C LEU A 510 11.47 2.84 39.56
N PRO A 511 10.21 3.27 39.42
CA PRO A 511 9.28 2.64 38.49
C PRO A 511 9.92 2.55 37.10
N SER A 512 10.06 1.33 36.57
CA SER A 512 10.71 1.03 35.28
C SER A 512 10.21 1.95 34.16
N ASP A 513 8.92 2.30 34.19
CA ASP A 513 8.26 3.13 33.19
C ASP A 513 8.78 4.58 33.19
N LEU A 514 9.07 5.16 34.36
CA LEU A 514 9.60 6.52 34.47
C LEU A 514 11.03 6.61 33.91
N MET A 515 11.85 5.58 34.18
CA MET A 515 13.21 5.50 33.64
C MET A 515 13.20 5.38 32.11
N GLN A 516 12.27 4.60 31.56
CA GLN A 516 12.11 4.43 30.12
C GLN A 516 11.61 5.72 29.44
N ASP A 517 10.65 6.42 30.03
CA ASP A 517 10.19 7.73 29.54
C ASP A 517 11.32 8.77 29.53
N LEU A 518 12.15 8.76 30.57
CA LEU A 518 13.29 9.66 30.68
C LEU A 518 14.38 9.33 29.65
N SER A 519 14.68 8.06 29.41
CA SER A 519 15.64 7.63 28.39
C SER A 519 15.18 8.01 26.98
N VAL A 520 13.90 7.81 26.67
CA VAL A 520 13.32 8.22 25.37
C VAL A 520 13.41 9.74 25.19
N LEU A 521 13.08 10.52 26.23
CA LEU A 521 13.22 11.98 26.17
C LEU A 521 14.66 12.44 25.98
N ASP A 522 15.61 11.77 26.65
CA ASP A 522 17.05 12.04 26.51
C ASP A 522 17.52 11.80 25.08
N GLU A 523 17.18 10.65 24.49
CA GLU A 523 17.50 10.29 23.10
C GLU A 523 16.91 11.29 22.09
N VAL A 524 15.62 11.64 22.24
CA VAL A 524 14.96 12.59 21.34
C VAL A 524 15.56 13.99 21.47
N LEU A 525 15.79 14.48 22.70
CA LEU A 525 16.39 15.79 22.93
C LEU A 525 17.81 15.87 22.37
N ARG A 526 18.63 14.84 22.63
CA ARG A 526 19.98 14.75 22.08
C ARG A 526 19.93 14.83 20.57
N MET A 527 19.06 14.05 19.93
CA MET A 527 18.96 14.04 18.48
C MET A 527 18.49 15.37 17.89
N LEU A 528 17.50 16.04 18.50
CA LEU A 528 17.07 17.36 18.06
C LEU A 528 18.18 18.42 18.19
N LEU A 529 19.02 18.34 19.24
CA LEU A 529 20.17 19.24 19.41
C LEU A 529 21.30 18.94 18.41
N GLU A 530 21.51 17.68 18.05
CA GLU A 530 22.45 17.27 16.98
C GLU A 530 21.96 17.73 15.60
N ILE A 531 20.65 17.61 15.31
CA ILE A 531 20.01 18.16 14.10
C ILE A 531 20.21 19.68 14.02
N LEU A 532 19.97 20.39 15.12
CA LEU A 532 20.19 21.82 15.20
C LEU A 532 21.67 22.18 14.93
N ASN A 533 22.60 21.41 15.51
CA ASN A 533 24.03 21.59 15.26
C ASN A 533 24.42 21.35 13.81
N SER A 534 23.84 20.34 13.16
CA SER A 534 24.04 20.09 11.73
C SER A 534 23.58 21.30 10.89
N CYS A 535 22.40 21.87 11.20
CA CYS A 535 21.91 23.08 10.55
C CYS A 535 22.88 24.27 10.72
N LEU A 536 23.40 24.49 11.94
CA LEU A 536 24.34 25.56 12.25
C LEU A 536 25.74 25.33 11.65
N THR A 537 26.13 24.08 11.42
CA THR A 537 27.44 23.74 10.86
C THR A 537 27.43 23.90 9.34
N HIS A 538 26.38 23.44 8.67
CA HIS A 538 26.31 23.36 7.22
C HIS A 538 25.55 24.50 6.56
N GLN A 539 24.50 25.04 7.20
CA GLN A 539 23.53 25.96 6.58
C GLN A 539 23.26 27.24 7.37
N LEU A 540 24.13 27.61 8.32
CA LEU A 540 23.96 28.79 9.17
C LEU A 540 23.73 30.08 8.37
N ARG A 541 24.52 30.30 7.31
CA ARG A 541 24.42 31.48 6.45
C ARG A 541 23.11 31.56 5.66
N ASN A 542 22.48 30.40 5.41
CA ASN A 542 21.26 30.27 4.63
C ASN A 542 19.99 30.22 5.50
N ASN A 543 20.12 30.24 6.83
CA ASN A 543 19.01 30.10 7.78
C ASN A 543 18.96 31.27 8.77
N ILE A 544 18.81 32.49 8.25
CA ILE A 544 18.74 33.71 9.06
C ILE A 544 17.57 33.68 10.05
N ASN A 545 16.40 33.17 9.63
CA ASN A 545 15.23 33.03 10.50
C ASN A 545 15.48 32.08 11.68
N LEU A 546 16.28 31.02 11.47
CA LEU A 546 16.64 30.07 12.53
C LEU A 546 17.57 30.74 13.54
N LEU A 547 18.60 31.42 13.08
CA LEU A 547 19.51 32.20 13.92
C LEU A 547 18.75 33.25 14.75
N TYR A 548 17.86 34.01 14.11
CA TYR A 548 17.00 34.97 14.80
C TYR A 548 16.20 34.31 15.92
N THR A 549 15.57 33.16 15.65
CA THR A 549 14.75 32.45 16.64
C THR A 549 15.60 31.92 17.82
N ILE A 550 16.80 31.40 17.54
CA ILE A 550 17.75 30.92 18.55
C ILE A 550 18.19 32.06 19.46
N LEU A 551 18.52 33.22 18.89
CA LEU A 551 18.95 34.40 19.65
C LEU A 551 17.79 34.97 20.49
N TYR A 552 16.60 35.04 19.91
CA TYR A 552 15.39 35.50 20.60
C TYR A 552 15.03 34.60 21.79
N LYS A 553 15.25 33.28 21.68
CA LYS A 553 15.01 32.30 22.74
C LYS A 553 16.28 31.76 23.38
N LYS A 554 17.35 32.56 23.48
CA LYS A 554 18.67 32.10 23.98
C LYS A 554 18.61 31.44 25.36
N ASP A 555 17.69 31.88 26.21
CA ASP A 555 17.56 31.41 27.59
C ASP A 555 17.17 29.93 27.69
N ILE A 556 16.49 29.37 26.69
CA ILE A 556 16.07 27.96 26.74
C ILE A 556 17.27 27.02 26.78
N PHE A 557 18.40 27.42 26.20
CA PHE A 557 19.59 26.58 26.09
C PHE A 557 20.31 26.39 27.44
N SER A 558 20.02 27.24 28.42
CA SER A 558 20.51 27.09 29.79
C SER A 558 20.09 25.75 30.42
N MET A 559 18.90 25.24 30.05
CA MET A 559 18.34 23.97 30.55
C MET A 559 19.21 22.75 30.20
N PHE A 560 19.99 22.84 29.12
CA PHE A 560 20.80 21.71 28.64
C PHE A 560 22.24 21.75 29.14
N ARG A 561 22.74 22.89 29.65
CA ARG A 561 24.13 23.06 30.09
C ARG A 561 24.49 22.27 31.34
N SER A 562 23.53 22.08 32.23
CA SER A 562 23.72 21.37 33.50
C SER A 562 23.80 19.86 33.35
N ASN A 563 23.40 19.30 32.20
CA ASN A 563 23.39 17.87 31.97
C ASN A 563 24.63 17.42 31.19
N SER A 564 25.39 16.48 31.73
CA SER A 564 26.57 15.86 31.09
C SER A 564 26.26 15.32 29.69
N ASN A 565 25.05 14.80 29.48
CA ASN A 565 24.65 14.18 28.21
C ASN A 565 24.51 15.17 27.05
N PHE A 566 24.45 16.48 27.32
CA PHE A 566 24.29 17.49 26.26
C PHE A 566 25.47 18.46 26.16
N GLN A 567 26.44 18.41 27.09
CA GLN A 567 27.52 19.41 27.15
C GLN A 567 28.36 19.47 25.88
N ASP A 568 28.65 18.32 25.28
CA ASP A 568 29.43 18.23 24.05
C ASP A 568 28.72 18.94 22.89
N ILE A 569 27.41 18.75 22.77
CA ILE A 569 26.54 19.32 21.73
C ILE A 569 26.31 20.82 21.95
N MET A 570 26.22 21.24 23.20
CA MET A 570 25.97 22.64 23.59
C MET A 570 27.13 23.58 23.25
N GLN A 571 28.37 23.09 23.22
CA GLN A 571 29.57 23.90 22.94
C GLN A 571 29.46 24.72 21.64
N ASN A 572 28.96 24.09 20.58
CA ASN A 572 28.78 24.73 19.28
C ASN A 572 27.65 25.77 19.29
N ILE A 573 26.52 25.44 19.92
CA ILE A 573 25.39 26.35 20.06
C ILE A 573 25.79 27.59 20.87
N ASP A 574 26.51 27.41 21.97
CA ASP A 574 27.01 28.50 22.80
C ASP A 574 28.03 29.37 22.04
N SER A 575 28.89 28.77 21.21
CA SER A 575 29.83 29.52 20.36
C SER A 575 29.10 30.43 19.37
N VAL A 576 28.01 29.94 18.76
CA VAL A 576 27.15 30.74 17.88
C VAL A 576 26.44 31.83 18.69
N LEU A 577 25.82 31.50 19.83
CA LEU A 577 25.11 32.45 20.67
C LEU A 577 26.01 33.60 21.14
N VAL A 578 27.22 33.30 21.62
CA VAL A 578 28.19 34.30 22.09
C VAL A 578 28.61 35.21 20.94
N PHE A 579 28.97 34.64 19.79
CA PHE A 579 29.41 35.43 18.65
C PHE A 579 28.33 36.38 18.14
N PHE A 580 27.09 35.92 17.95
CA PHE A 580 26.04 36.78 17.44
C PHE A 580 25.48 37.74 18.50
N SER A 581 25.42 37.34 19.78
CA SER A 581 24.96 38.24 20.85
C SER A 581 25.92 39.41 21.05
N SER A 582 27.24 39.18 21.01
CA SER A 582 28.22 40.27 21.19
C SER A 582 28.14 41.33 20.10
N HIS A 583 27.80 40.94 18.87
CA HIS A 583 27.63 41.87 17.75
C HIS A 583 26.30 42.63 17.78
N LEU A 584 25.29 42.08 18.45
CA LEU A 584 24.00 42.76 18.65
C LEU A 584 24.07 43.72 19.85
N GLU A 585 24.75 43.33 20.93
CA GLU A 585 24.93 44.16 22.13
C GLU A 585 25.85 45.36 21.89
N SER A 586 26.79 45.28 20.91
CA SER A 586 27.62 46.42 20.53
C SER A 586 26.86 47.53 19.78
N LEU A 587 25.57 47.33 19.49
CA LEU A 587 24.70 48.27 18.82
C LEU A 587 23.67 48.77 19.84
N GLU A 588 23.93 49.90 20.51
CA GLU A 588 23.12 50.48 21.60
C GLU A 588 21.74 51.04 21.17
N GLN A 589 20.97 50.33 20.32
CA GLN A 589 19.70 50.82 19.79
C GLN A 589 18.56 49.80 19.92
N ASN A 590 17.33 50.32 20.13
CA ASN A 590 16.09 49.54 20.03
C ASN A 590 15.84 49.18 18.54
N LEU A 591 16.48 48.13 18.07
CA LEU A 591 16.40 47.66 16.68
C LEU A 591 15.05 46.99 16.41
N SER A 592 14.47 47.24 15.23
CA SER A 592 13.31 46.53 14.72
C SER A 592 13.66 45.10 14.28
N VAL A 593 12.65 44.23 14.15
CA VAL A 593 12.84 42.82 13.73
C VAL A 593 13.55 42.70 12.38
N LEU A 594 13.25 43.62 11.45
CA LEU A 594 13.86 43.63 10.11
C LEU A 594 15.34 44.04 10.18
N GLU A 595 15.66 45.09 10.93
CA GLU A 595 17.05 45.55 11.13
C GLU A 595 17.90 44.47 11.80
N VAL A 596 17.38 43.79 12.83
CA VAL A 596 18.07 42.66 13.46
C VAL A 596 18.34 41.54 12.45
N SER A 597 17.37 41.22 11.59
CA SER A 597 17.56 40.20 10.56
C SER A 597 18.63 40.59 9.52
N GLU A 598 18.72 41.87 9.14
CA GLU A 598 19.75 42.37 8.23
C GLU A 598 21.15 42.34 8.87
N ILE A 599 21.24 42.70 10.15
CA ILE A 599 22.48 42.61 10.92
C ILE A 599 22.93 41.15 11.05
N ILE A 600 22.04 40.22 11.41
CA ILE A 600 22.39 38.79 11.48
C ILE A 600 22.89 38.31 10.12
N LYS A 601 22.27 38.74 9.03
CA LYS A 601 22.70 38.38 7.67
C LYS A 601 24.10 38.89 7.36
N SER A 602 24.43 40.14 7.68
CA SER A 602 25.77 40.70 7.45
C SER A 602 26.83 40.04 8.34
N VAL A 603 26.53 39.81 9.61
CA VAL A 603 27.43 39.15 10.58
C VAL A 603 27.66 37.68 10.22
N SER A 604 26.68 37.00 9.64
CA SER A 604 26.81 35.59 9.22
C SER A 604 27.91 35.35 8.17
N LEU A 605 28.27 36.39 7.39
CA LEU A 605 29.35 36.32 6.42
C LEU A 605 30.73 36.25 7.08
N GLN A 606 30.86 36.84 8.27
CA GLN A 606 32.10 36.85 9.08
C GLN A 606 32.27 35.56 9.89
N TRP A 607 31.21 34.75 10.02
CA TRP A 607 31.26 33.48 10.72
C TRP A 607 32.14 32.46 9.99
N SER A 608 33.09 31.85 10.71
CA SER A 608 33.89 30.73 10.22
C SER A 608 33.46 29.42 10.88
N LYS A 609 33.09 28.45 10.05
CA LYS A 609 32.73 27.09 10.47
C LYS A 609 33.88 26.33 11.13
N GLU A 610 35.13 26.76 10.94
CA GLU A 610 36.32 26.10 11.50
C GLU A 610 36.37 26.16 13.02
N LYS A 611 35.63 27.10 13.62
CA LYS A 611 35.50 27.23 15.08
C LYS A 611 34.55 26.19 15.71
N MET A 612 33.78 25.48 14.89
CA MET A 612 32.80 24.49 15.36
C MET A 612 33.47 23.13 15.56
N LYS A 613 33.12 22.47 16.67
CA LYS A 613 33.41 21.06 16.89
C LYS A 613 32.73 20.23 15.80
N LYS A 614 33.47 19.26 15.24
CA LYS A 614 32.94 18.34 14.24
C LYS A 614 32.14 17.23 14.91
N PHE A 615 30.92 17.02 14.44
CA PHE A 615 30.08 15.88 14.80
C PHE A 615 30.02 14.89 13.63
N PRO A 616 29.68 13.62 13.89
CA PRO A 616 29.39 12.66 12.84
C PRO A 616 28.30 13.17 11.89
N GLU A 617 28.37 12.77 10.62
CA GLU A 617 27.27 13.04 9.70
C GLU A 617 26.05 12.23 10.13
N LEU A 618 24.91 12.91 10.22
CA LEU A 618 23.63 12.29 10.52
C LEU A 618 23.07 11.66 9.24
N LYS A 619 23.32 10.37 9.06
CA LYS A 619 22.79 9.59 7.93
C LYS A 619 22.17 8.30 8.44
N PHE A 620 20.87 8.21 8.29
CA PHE A 620 20.04 7.08 8.65
C PHE A 620 19.48 6.46 7.38
N LYS A 621 19.44 5.13 7.37
CA LYS A 621 18.81 4.37 6.30
C LYS A 621 17.65 3.58 6.87
N TYR A 622 16.59 3.46 6.10
CA TYR A 622 15.55 2.50 6.39
C TYR A 622 16.12 1.07 6.25
N VAL A 623 15.79 0.22 7.23
CA VAL A 623 16.18 -1.19 7.24
C VAL A 623 14.93 -1.99 7.59
N GLU A 624 14.54 -2.91 6.70
CA GLU A 624 13.47 -3.87 7.00
C GLU A 624 13.92 -4.80 8.14
N GLU A 625 13.01 -5.12 9.07
CA GLU A 625 13.28 -6.10 10.13
C GLU A 625 13.54 -7.50 9.53
N GLY A 626 14.19 -8.39 10.30
CA GLY A 626 14.64 -9.70 9.79
C GLY A 626 13.53 -10.66 9.36
N GLN A 627 12.31 -10.49 9.88
CA GLN A 627 11.12 -11.29 9.52
C GLN A 627 9.94 -10.34 9.21
N PRO A 628 10.00 -9.58 8.10
CA PRO A 628 8.96 -8.60 7.80
C PRO A 628 7.63 -9.29 7.45
N GLU A 629 7.66 -10.55 7.00
CA GLU A 629 6.49 -11.31 6.55
C GLU A 629 5.45 -11.48 7.67
N ASP A 630 5.87 -11.66 8.93
CA ASP A 630 4.97 -11.89 10.07
C ASP A 630 4.05 -10.69 10.33
N PHE A 631 4.50 -9.48 10.01
CA PHE A 631 3.69 -8.26 10.10
C PHE A 631 3.06 -7.88 8.76
N PHE A 632 3.82 -8.03 7.67
CA PHE A 632 3.45 -7.54 6.35
C PHE A 632 2.36 -8.38 5.69
N ILE A 633 2.36 -9.71 5.89
CA ILE A 633 1.35 -10.60 5.31
C ILE A 633 -0.04 -10.38 5.92
N PRO A 634 -0.21 -10.32 7.26
CA PRO A 634 -1.49 -9.94 7.86
C PRO A 634 -1.97 -8.56 7.42
N TYR A 635 -1.06 -7.58 7.36
CA TYR A 635 -1.40 -6.25 6.88
C TYR A 635 -1.87 -6.26 5.42
N LEU A 636 -1.13 -6.91 4.52
CA LEU A 636 -1.48 -7.03 3.11
C LEU A 636 -2.87 -7.65 2.92
N TRP A 637 -3.16 -8.76 3.60
CA TRP A 637 -4.47 -9.38 3.51
C TRP A 637 -5.56 -8.55 4.18
N SER A 638 -5.23 -7.72 5.19
CA SER A 638 -6.17 -6.74 5.72
C SER A 638 -6.53 -5.68 4.67
N VAL A 639 -5.56 -5.24 3.85
CA VAL A 639 -5.82 -4.33 2.73
C VAL A 639 -6.71 -5.01 1.69
N VAL A 640 -6.43 -6.26 1.33
CA VAL A 640 -7.29 -7.04 0.41
C VAL A 640 -8.70 -7.20 0.99
N PHE A 641 -8.84 -7.54 2.27
CA PHE A 641 -10.13 -7.70 2.94
C PHE A 641 -11.00 -6.45 2.85
N HIS A 642 -10.41 -5.26 3.00
CA HIS A 642 -11.17 -4.00 2.95
C HIS A 642 -11.35 -3.43 1.54
N ALA A 643 -10.40 -3.67 0.62
CA ALA A 643 -10.37 -3.02 -0.69
C ALA A 643 -10.80 -3.92 -1.87
N SER A 644 -11.00 -5.23 -1.68
CA SER A 644 -11.34 -6.15 -2.77
C SER A 644 -12.82 -6.25 -3.12
N ASP A 645 -13.73 -5.59 -2.38
CA ASP A 645 -15.19 -5.74 -2.50
C ASP A 645 -15.73 -7.19 -2.40
N ILE A 646 -14.85 -8.19 -2.26
CA ILE A 646 -15.19 -9.59 -2.00
C ILE A 646 -15.62 -9.70 -0.54
N TYR A 647 -16.78 -10.28 -0.31
CA TYR A 647 -17.22 -10.58 1.05
C TYR A 647 -16.39 -11.72 1.63
N TRP A 648 -15.77 -11.49 2.79
CA TRP A 648 -15.03 -12.50 3.53
C TRP A 648 -15.63 -12.67 4.92
N ASN A 649 -15.85 -13.91 5.36
CA ASN A 649 -16.33 -14.14 6.71
C ASN A 649 -15.18 -14.01 7.72
N SER A 650 -15.13 -12.88 8.42
CA SER A 650 -14.06 -12.55 9.38
C SER A 650 -13.90 -13.55 10.52
N LYS A 651 -14.92 -14.37 10.83
CA LYS A 651 -14.84 -15.39 11.88
C LYS A 651 -13.88 -16.53 11.54
N ASN A 652 -13.73 -16.84 10.25
CA ASN A 652 -12.96 -17.98 9.77
C ASN A 652 -11.51 -17.62 9.46
N ILE A 653 -11.19 -16.31 9.36
CA ILE A 653 -9.84 -15.84 9.05
C ILE A 653 -8.93 -16.06 10.27
N LEU A 654 -7.79 -16.71 10.05
CA LEU A 654 -6.81 -17.02 11.08
C LEU A 654 -5.74 -15.93 11.21
N ILE A 655 -5.28 -15.38 10.08
CA ILE A 655 -4.12 -14.47 10.04
C ILE A 655 -4.35 -13.10 10.71
N PHE A 656 -5.60 -12.69 10.94
CA PHE A 656 -5.92 -11.42 11.61
C PHE A 656 -5.93 -11.54 13.13
N ASN A 657 -5.71 -12.73 13.69
CA ASN A 657 -5.84 -12.98 15.12
C ASN A 657 -4.61 -13.74 15.64
N PRO A 658 -3.58 -13.05 16.17
CA PRO A 658 -2.35 -13.69 16.65
C PRO A 658 -2.56 -14.61 17.88
N TYR A 659 -3.76 -14.61 18.47
CA TYR A 659 -4.09 -15.35 19.69
C TYR A 659 -5.17 -16.44 19.50
N LYS A 660 -5.64 -16.73 18.28
CA LYS A 660 -6.44 -17.94 18.07
C LYS A 660 -5.48 -19.12 17.96
N PRO A 661 -5.44 -20.05 18.94
CA PRO A 661 -4.74 -21.31 18.72
C PRO A 661 -5.39 -22.02 17.52
N ALA A 662 -4.53 -22.59 16.67
CA ALA A 662 -4.91 -23.32 15.47
C ALA A 662 -5.89 -24.46 15.76
#